data_AF-A0A812QUU4-F1
#
_entry.id   AF-A0A812QUU4-F1
#
_cell.length_a   1.000
_cell.length_b   1.000
_cell.length_c   1.000
_cell.angle_alpha   90.00
_cell.angle_beta   90.00
_cell.angle_gamma   90.00
#
_symmetry.space_group_name_H-M   'P 1'
#
loop_
_entity.id
_entity.type
_entity.pdbx_description
1 polymer ?
#
loop_
_entity_poly.entity_id
_entity_poly.type
_entity_poly.pdbx_seq_one_letter_code
_entity_poly.pdbx_strand_id
1 'polypeptide(L)'
;MFLIELDYPTTEQEEIEIARSTTGDPLPTLDPLMDADEIIRHQNLVRRIPTPDHIYAYAARLVRKTRPNHADAPDWLRPLVAWGAGPRAVQNLILGAKARAALHGSYMVRLEDLEAVTDPVLTHRIITTFAAQAEGIDAKGVVRRLVEEVLARLASVPLFARRPMHGNVSGKHRSPHRGSSVEFAEYRKYVPGDDLRRLHWRALARTGRQYVKEFEADTNLRCCFVVDTSGSMRFGSGYEGGLSKIDYARRLAGALGYLAVQQGDAVGLTCVSDTVVTSIPARRNPAHLRHVFDTLEKAKPAGGTRLVPVLHELAETIRQRALVVIVSDFFVQPDELRECFEHFRFRNHDLAAFHLLDQQELEFDFKRPMRFVDLEGGTSILAEPTEIANLYHKALQSYLTAIKQAVLETGVDYHAVQVDEPYDKPWLLWALPIAGLPILIHLINQRRYRTVEWGAMQFLLAANQMSRGFARVRQWLILAMRVLAIAGLLFAISRPLASGWLGLAAGSKTDTTVVLLDCSPSMQRQEAGVSKLDTARRHLADVLSTLSSNRWVLIDSASETPLELEASTDLLESPHATGVSASADLPAMMQSLYDYIKANNPGHTEVWIASDLRESDWQSDSGRWTSLREALLEFPQEVRFHLLNYGDNAANPNSPPNLSVRVTEARRVEVGSDAELLVSVLVT
;
A
#
# COMPACT_ATOMS: atom_id res chain seq x y z
N MET A 1 -21.86 -35.47 1.43
CA MET A 1 -20.92 -34.65 0.62
C MET A 1 -21.68 -33.43 0.12
N PHE A 2 -22.82 -33.66 -0.55
CA PHE A 2 -23.80 -32.64 -0.89
C PHE A 2 -25.12 -32.86 -0.16
N LEU A 3 -25.83 -31.77 0.12
CA LEU A 3 -27.26 -31.77 0.38
C LEU A 3 -27.95 -31.56 -0.97
N ILE A 4 -28.84 -32.48 -1.32
CA ILE A 4 -29.74 -32.34 -2.47
C ILE A 4 -31.13 -32.21 -1.86
N GLU A 5 -31.75 -31.05 -2.03
CA GLU A 5 -33.12 -30.80 -1.58
C GLU A 5 -34.08 -31.34 -2.64
N LEU A 6 -34.99 -32.21 -2.22
CA LEU A 6 -36.10 -32.73 -3.01
C LEU A 6 -37.38 -32.22 -2.35
N ASP A 7 -38.05 -31.28 -3.00
CA ASP A 7 -39.34 -30.77 -2.55
C ASP A 7 -40.47 -31.72 -2.94
N TYR A 8 -41.62 -31.57 -2.27
CA TYR A 8 -42.83 -32.31 -2.62
C TYR A 8 -43.33 -31.91 -4.02
N PRO A 9 -44.02 -32.82 -4.73
CA PRO A 9 -44.64 -32.52 -6.01
C PRO A 9 -45.55 -31.30 -5.90
N THR A 10 -45.54 -30.45 -6.93
CA THR A 10 -46.24 -29.16 -6.87
C THR A 10 -47.71 -29.28 -7.24
N THR A 11 -48.09 -30.40 -7.87
CA THR A 11 -49.44 -30.62 -8.38
C THR A 11 -50.04 -31.90 -7.80
N GLU A 12 -51.34 -31.84 -7.51
CA GLU A 12 -52.13 -33.01 -7.10
C GLU A 12 -52.03 -34.14 -8.15
N GLN A 13 -51.95 -33.78 -9.44
CA GLN A 13 -51.83 -34.74 -10.53
C GLN A 13 -50.53 -35.55 -10.47
N GLU A 14 -49.39 -34.91 -10.18
CA GLU A 14 -48.10 -35.59 -10.00
C GLU A 14 -48.14 -36.50 -8.76
N GLU A 15 -48.75 -36.06 -7.64
CA GLU A 15 -48.91 -36.91 -6.45
C GLU A 15 -49.78 -38.14 -6.74
N ILE A 16 -50.88 -37.97 -7.48
CA ILE A 16 -51.76 -39.06 -7.91
C ILE A 16 -51.02 -40.01 -8.86
N GLU A 17 -50.20 -39.51 -9.78
CA GLU A 17 -49.39 -40.34 -10.68
C GLU A 17 -48.32 -41.13 -9.94
N ILE A 18 -47.64 -40.53 -8.97
CA ILE A 18 -46.70 -41.23 -8.08
C ILE A 18 -47.43 -42.32 -7.29
N ALA A 19 -48.60 -42.02 -6.72
CA ALA A 19 -49.38 -43.00 -5.98
C ALA A 19 -49.83 -44.16 -6.87
N ARG A 20 -50.32 -43.88 -8.09
CA ARG A 20 -50.75 -44.92 -9.05
C ARG A 20 -49.58 -45.81 -9.51
N SER A 21 -48.44 -45.19 -9.86
CA SER A 21 -47.26 -45.92 -10.35
C SER A 21 -46.56 -46.76 -9.28
N THR A 22 -46.71 -46.41 -7.99
CA THR A 22 -46.10 -47.16 -6.87
C THR A 22 -47.03 -48.18 -6.21
N THR A 23 -48.35 -48.09 -6.43
CA THR A 23 -49.34 -48.99 -5.80
C THR A 23 -50.09 -49.92 -6.75
N GLY A 24 -50.02 -49.70 -8.07
CA GLY A 24 -50.80 -50.45 -9.06
C GLY A 24 -49.99 -51.36 -9.99
N ASP A 25 -49.02 -50.80 -10.71
CA ASP A 25 -48.29 -51.49 -11.80
C ASP A 25 -46.96 -52.11 -11.33
N PRO A 26 -46.42 -53.13 -12.03
CA PRO A 26 -45.08 -53.65 -11.75
C PRO A 26 -44.02 -52.56 -11.91
N LEU A 27 -43.07 -52.51 -10.98
CA LEU A 27 -41.99 -51.53 -11.00
C LEU A 27 -41.27 -51.53 -12.35
N PRO A 28 -40.88 -50.35 -12.87
CA PRO A 28 -40.16 -50.25 -14.12
C PRO A 28 -38.83 -51.02 -14.04
N THR A 29 -38.45 -51.64 -15.15
CA THR A 29 -37.13 -52.25 -15.29
C THR A 29 -36.07 -51.15 -15.29
N LEU A 30 -35.10 -51.25 -14.37
CA LEU A 30 -34.02 -50.27 -14.26
C LEU A 30 -32.92 -50.62 -15.25
N ASP A 31 -32.63 -49.70 -16.18
CA ASP A 31 -31.49 -49.83 -17.08
C ASP A 31 -30.21 -49.37 -16.36
N PRO A 32 -29.21 -50.25 -16.15
CA PRO A 32 -27.96 -49.86 -15.53
C PRO A 32 -27.18 -48.92 -16.47
N LEU A 33 -27.02 -47.66 -16.06
CA LEU A 33 -26.29 -46.65 -16.83
C LEU A 33 -24.77 -46.78 -16.72
N MET A 34 -24.27 -47.34 -15.62
CA MET A 34 -22.84 -47.45 -15.34
C MET A 34 -22.52 -48.69 -14.50
N ASP A 35 -21.36 -49.29 -14.73
CA ASP A 35 -20.86 -50.40 -13.91
C ASP A 35 -19.98 -49.92 -12.73
N ALA A 36 -19.62 -50.86 -11.83
CA ALA A 36 -18.82 -50.55 -10.65
C ALA A 36 -17.40 -50.05 -11.00
N ASP A 37 -16.80 -50.57 -12.06
CA ASP A 37 -15.45 -50.20 -12.48
C ASP A 37 -15.44 -48.80 -13.13
N GLU A 38 -16.48 -48.44 -13.87
CA GLU A 38 -16.75 -47.10 -14.39
C GLU A 38 -16.83 -46.07 -13.27
N ILE A 39 -17.61 -46.37 -12.22
CA ILE A 39 -17.72 -45.48 -11.05
C ILE A 39 -16.35 -45.24 -10.42
N ILE A 40 -15.56 -46.30 -10.22
CA ILE A 40 -14.19 -46.19 -9.67
C ILE A 40 -13.28 -45.37 -10.60
N ARG A 41 -13.37 -45.59 -11.92
CA ARG A 41 -12.62 -44.80 -12.92
C ARG A 41 -12.97 -43.31 -12.84
N HIS A 42 -14.24 -42.95 -12.71
CA HIS A 42 -14.66 -41.55 -12.58
C HIS A 42 -14.20 -40.92 -11.25
N GLN A 43 -14.29 -41.65 -10.14
CA GLN A 43 -13.77 -41.17 -8.85
C GLN A 43 -12.27 -40.88 -8.91
N ASN A 44 -11.50 -41.75 -9.59
CA ASN A 44 -10.08 -41.56 -9.80
C ASN A 44 -9.78 -40.38 -10.74
N LEU A 45 -10.57 -40.21 -11.81
CA LEU A 45 -10.47 -39.08 -12.73
C LEU A 45 -10.66 -37.76 -11.97
N VAL A 46 -11.72 -37.65 -11.17
CA VAL A 46 -12.00 -36.43 -10.38
C VAL A 46 -10.82 -36.09 -9.47
N ARG A 47 -10.20 -37.08 -8.81
CA ARG A 47 -9.06 -36.83 -7.92
C ARG A 47 -7.83 -36.29 -8.65
N ARG A 48 -7.63 -36.66 -9.92
CA ARG A 48 -6.50 -36.24 -10.77
C ARG A 48 -6.61 -34.81 -11.29
N ILE A 49 -7.80 -34.20 -11.24
CA ILE A 49 -7.96 -32.82 -11.71
C ILE A 49 -7.11 -31.88 -10.85
N PRO A 50 -6.20 -31.10 -11.45
CA PRO A 50 -5.40 -30.09 -10.77
C PRO A 50 -6.28 -29.03 -10.11
N THR A 51 -5.85 -28.58 -8.93
CA THR A 51 -6.48 -27.45 -8.24
C THR A 51 -5.38 -26.49 -7.82
N PRO A 52 -5.41 -25.23 -8.27
CA PRO A 52 -4.45 -24.22 -7.84
C PRO A 52 -4.50 -23.97 -6.32
N ASP A 53 -3.35 -23.64 -5.73
CA ASP A 53 -3.23 -23.41 -4.26
C ASP A 53 -4.14 -22.29 -3.75
N HIS A 54 -4.35 -21.25 -4.55
CA HIS A 54 -5.24 -20.15 -4.17
C HIS A 54 -6.69 -20.60 -4.01
N ILE A 55 -7.14 -21.65 -4.71
CA ILE A 55 -8.49 -22.24 -4.57
C ILE A 55 -8.58 -23.01 -3.25
N TYR A 56 -7.55 -23.78 -2.87
CA TYR A 56 -7.48 -24.42 -1.55
C TYR A 56 -7.50 -23.39 -0.43
N ALA A 57 -6.71 -22.32 -0.55
CA ALA A 57 -6.67 -21.23 0.42
C ALA A 57 -8.02 -20.52 0.52
N TYR A 58 -8.70 -20.28 -0.62
CA TYR A 58 -10.03 -19.68 -0.64
C TYR A 58 -11.07 -20.57 0.05
N ALA A 59 -11.12 -21.87 -0.29
CA ALA A 59 -12.02 -22.84 0.34
C ALA A 59 -11.82 -22.90 1.87
N ALA A 60 -10.57 -22.93 2.31
CA ALA A 60 -10.22 -22.94 3.73
C ALA A 60 -10.65 -21.65 4.44
N ARG A 61 -10.40 -20.47 3.84
CA ARG A 61 -10.84 -19.18 4.39
C ARG A 61 -12.36 -19.11 4.50
N LEU A 62 -13.08 -19.50 3.45
CA LEU A 62 -14.54 -19.51 3.43
C LEU A 62 -15.11 -20.40 4.55
N VAL A 63 -14.59 -21.63 4.69
CA VAL A 63 -15.00 -22.55 5.75
C VAL A 63 -14.67 -22.00 7.14
N ARG A 64 -13.49 -21.38 7.35
CA ARG A 64 -13.12 -20.77 8.63
C ARG A 64 -14.09 -19.66 9.03
N LYS A 65 -14.56 -18.85 8.07
CA LYS A 65 -15.52 -17.76 8.34
C LYS A 65 -16.88 -18.23 8.86
N THR A 66 -17.26 -19.49 8.60
CA THR A 66 -18.51 -20.06 9.11
C THR A 66 -18.47 -20.38 10.62
N ARG A 67 -17.29 -20.33 11.25
CA ARG A 67 -17.08 -20.74 12.65
C ARG A 67 -17.22 -19.55 13.59
N PRO A 68 -18.25 -19.48 14.44
CA PRO A 68 -18.53 -18.28 15.24
C PRO A 68 -17.40 -17.89 16.20
N ASN A 69 -16.65 -18.86 16.71
CA ASN A 69 -15.54 -18.64 17.66
C ASN A 69 -14.20 -18.29 16.98
N HIS A 70 -14.17 -18.17 15.65
CA HIS A 70 -12.94 -17.93 14.91
C HIS A 70 -12.76 -16.43 14.62
N ALA A 71 -11.52 -15.92 14.71
CA ALA A 71 -11.21 -14.49 14.48
C ALA A 71 -11.71 -13.98 13.11
N ASP A 72 -11.54 -14.79 12.06
CA ASP A 72 -11.96 -14.48 10.68
C ASP A 72 -13.50 -14.39 10.47
N ALA A 73 -14.31 -14.84 11.43
CA ALA A 73 -15.77 -14.89 11.30
C ALA A 73 -16.40 -13.48 11.38
N PRO A 74 -17.28 -13.10 10.43
CA PRO A 74 -17.95 -11.80 10.43
C PRO A 74 -18.77 -11.56 11.71
N ASP A 75 -18.81 -10.32 12.19
CA ASP A 75 -19.51 -9.97 13.44
C ASP A 75 -21.01 -10.29 13.38
N TRP A 76 -21.65 -10.15 12.21
CA TRP A 76 -23.05 -10.47 12.02
C TRP A 76 -23.34 -11.98 12.07
N LEU A 77 -22.34 -12.83 11.79
CA LEU A 77 -22.51 -14.29 11.74
C LEU A 77 -22.48 -14.89 13.15
N ARG A 78 -21.68 -14.32 14.06
CA ARG A 78 -21.47 -14.81 15.42
C ARG A 78 -22.76 -15.02 16.23
N PRO A 79 -23.74 -14.10 16.25
CA PRO A 79 -24.99 -14.33 16.98
C PRO A 79 -25.95 -15.30 16.26
N LEU A 80 -25.75 -15.55 14.96
CA LEU A 80 -26.67 -16.32 14.12
C LEU A 80 -26.28 -17.80 13.97
N VAL A 81 -25.01 -18.14 14.18
CA VAL A 81 -24.48 -19.49 13.99
C VAL A 81 -24.01 -20.06 15.31
N ALA A 82 -24.58 -21.21 15.70
CA ALA A 82 -24.16 -21.97 16.87
C ALA A 82 -22.92 -22.82 16.57
N TRP A 83 -22.88 -23.44 15.38
CA TRP A 83 -21.76 -24.31 14.97
C TRP A 83 -21.44 -24.18 13.48
N GLY A 84 -20.16 -23.96 13.17
CA GLY A 84 -19.67 -23.78 11.80
C GLY A 84 -19.08 -25.03 11.16
N ALA A 85 -18.73 -24.92 9.89
CA ALA A 85 -18.24 -26.05 9.10
C ALA A 85 -16.78 -26.45 9.47
N GLY A 86 -16.55 -27.75 9.64
CA GLY A 86 -15.23 -28.33 9.94
C GLY A 86 -14.31 -28.51 8.71
N PRO A 87 -13.06 -28.98 8.88
CA PRO A 87 -12.10 -29.19 7.78
C PRO A 87 -12.60 -30.13 6.68
N ARG A 88 -13.48 -31.09 7.02
CA ARG A 88 -14.14 -31.95 6.03
C ARG A 88 -14.94 -31.15 4.99
N ALA A 89 -15.45 -29.97 5.33
CA ALA A 89 -16.14 -29.12 4.37
C ALA A 89 -15.19 -28.66 3.25
N VAL A 90 -13.93 -28.30 3.58
CA VAL A 90 -12.90 -27.96 2.59
C VAL A 90 -12.68 -29.12 1.63
N GLN A 91 -12.53 -30.34 2.15
CA GLN A 91 -12.34 -31.53 1.33
C GLN A 91 -13.51 -31.76 0.36
N ASN A 92 -14.75 -31.61 0.83
CA ASN A 92 -15.94 -31.78 0.00
C ASN A 92 -16.12 -30.65 -1.02
N LEU A 93 -15.78 -29.41 -0.67
CA LEU A 93 -15.77 -28.29 -1.61
C LEU A 93 -14.78 -28.54 -2.75
N ILE A 94 -13.55 -28.98 -2.44
CA ILE A 94 -12.54 -29.24 -3.46
C ILE A 94 -12.93 -30.44 -4.34
N LEU A 95 -13.37 -31.56 -3.74
CA LEU A 95 -13.80 -32.72 -4.52
C LEU A 95 -15.02 -32.40 -5.39
N GLY A 96 -15.96 -31.62 -4.87
CA GLY A 96 -17.11 -31.12 -5.62
C GLY A 96 -16.71 -30.23 -6.79
N ALA A 97 -15.79 -29.28 -6.56
CA ALA A 97 -15.29 -28.37 -7.58
C ALA A 97 -14.51 -29.12 -8.67
N LYS A 98 -13.70 -30.13 -8.29
CA LYS A 98 -13.05 -31.04 -9.23
C LYS A 98 -14.06 -31.82 -10.07
N ALA A 99 -15.10 -32.39 -9.44
CA ALA A 99 -16.14 -33.12 -10.17
C ALA A 99 -16.87 -32.22 -11.16
N ARG A 100 -17.21 -31.00 -10.75
CA ARG A 100 -17.84 -30.00 -11.61
C ARG A 100 -16.94 -29.58 -12.76
N ALA A 101 -15.66 -29.33 -12.51
CA ALA A 101 -14.68 -29.04 -13.55
C ALA A 101 -14.61 -30.18 -14.58
N ALA A 102 -14.58 -31.44 -14.12
CA ALA A 102 -14.60 -32.62 -14.98
C ALA A 102 -15.83 -32.65 -15.90
N LEU A 103 -17.02 -32.44 -15.32
CA LEU A 103 -18.30 -32.46 -16.03
C LEU A 103 -18.39 -31.34 -17.08
N HIS A 104 -17.74 -30.21 -16.85
CA HIS A 104 -17.66 -29.11 -17.81
C HIS A 104 -16.49 -29.22 -18.80
N GLY A 105 -15.75 -30.32 -18.81
CA GLY A 105 -14.60 -30.53 -19.69
C GLY A 105 -13.40 -29.63 -19.37
N SER A 106 -13.36 -29.06 -18.16
CA SER A 106 -12.24 -28.23 -17.70
C SER A 106 -11.10 -29.10 -17.17
N TYR A 107 -9.89 -28.83 -17.62
CA TYR A 107 -8.68 -29.54 -17.17
C TYR A 107 -8.15 -29.08 -15.81
N MET A 108 -8.76 -28.08 -15.18
CA MET A 108 -8.38 -27.57 -13.86
C MET A 108 -9.60 -26.99 -13.13
N VAL A 109 -9.54 -26.92 -11.80
CA VAL A 109 -10.57 -26.27 -10.99
C VAL A 109 -10.46 -24.76 -11.06
N ARG A 110 -11.58 -24.08 -11.31
CA ARG A 110 -11.73 -22.61 -11.28
C ARG A 110 -12.56 -22.19 -10.06
N LEU A 111 -12.55 -20.90 -9.75
CA LEU A 111 -13.30 -20.36 -8.61
C LEU A 111 -14.81 -20.57 -8.76
N GLU A 112 -15.35 -20.40 -9.99
CA GLU A 112 -16.76 -20.65 -10.31
C GLU A 112 -17.20 -22.10 -10.01
N ASP A 113 -16.28 -23.06 -10.17
CA ASP A 113 -16.57 -24.47 -9.89
C ASP A 113 -16.73 -24.69 -8.38
N LEU A 114 -15.97 -23.95 -7.56
CA LEU A 114 -16.06 -23.99 -6.10
C LEU A 114 -17.28 -23.23 -5.57
N GLU A 115 -17.60 -22.08 -6.13
CA GLU A 115 -18.80 -21.30 -5.79
C GLU A 115 -20.08 -22.09 -6.01
N ALA A 116 -20.21 -22.74 -7.17
CA ALA A 116 -21.39 -23.51 -7.53
C ALA A 116 -21.66 -24.69 -6.60
N VAL A 117 -20.62 -25.26 -6.00
CA VAL A 117 -20.74 -26.38 -5.05
C VAL A 117 -20.81 -25.93 -3.59
N THR A 118 -20.72 -24.62 -3.32
CA THR A 118 -20.64 -24.09 -1.96
C THR A 118 -21.93 -24.30 -1.17
N ASP A 119 -23.07 -23.90 -1.75
CA ASP A 119 -24.39 -24.04 -1.13
C ASP A 119 -24.69 -25.50 -0.73
N PRO A 120 -24.66 -26.48 -1.65
CA PRO A 120 -24.98 -27.86 -1.30
C PRO A 120 -23.96 -28.50 -0.33
N VAL A 121 -22.72 -28.00 -0.24
CA VAL A 121 -21.73 -28.53 0.72
C VAL A 121 -21.88 -27.92 2.11
N LEU A 122 -22.18 -26.63 2.21
CA LEU A 122 -22.14 -25.90 3.48
C LEU A 122 -23.47 -25.85 4.23
N THR A 123 -24.61 -25.87 3.56
CA THR A 123 -25.93 -25.68 4.19
C THR A 123 -26.19 -26.66 5.34
N HIS A 124 -25.89 -27.96 5.14
CA HIS A 124 -26.05 -28.99 6.17
C HIS A 124 -24.88 -29.07 7.18
N ARG A 125 -23.93 -28.14 7.12
CA ARG A 125 -22.72 -28.10 7.98
C ARG A 125 -22.66 -26.86 8.85
N ILE A 126 -23.67 -26.01 8.77
CA ILE A 126 -23.86 -24.83 9.60
C ILE A 126 -25.12 -25.06 10.42
N ILE A 127 -25.01 -24.88 11.73
CA ILE A 127 -26.15 -24.96 12.65
C ILE A 127 -26.45 -23.53 13.10
N THR A 128 -27.65 -23.04 12.80
CA THR A 128 -28.10 -21.71 13.22
C THR A 128 -28.54 -21.70 14.69
N THR A 129 -28.48 -20.54 15.33
CA THR A 129 -28.99 -20.35 16.70
C THR A 129 -30.53 -20.29 16.72
N PHE A 130 -31.14 -20.51 17.88
CA PHE A 130 -32.58 -20.32 18.05
C PHE A 130 -33.04 -18.89 17.71
N ALA A 131 -32.21 -17.89 18.02
CA ALA A 131 -32.48 -16.49 17.66
C ALA A 131 -32.55 -16.30 16.15
N ALA A 132 -31.60 -16.86 15.39
CA ALA A 132 -31.62 -16.82 13.94
C ALA A 132 -32.88 -17.51 13.36
N GLN A 133 -33.25 -18.67 13.89
CA GLN A 133 -34.45 -19.38 13.45
C GLN A 133 -35.73 -18.59 13.71
N ALA A 134 -35.83 -17.92 14.86
CA ALA A 134 -36.96 -17.06 15.20
C ALA A 134 -37.10 -15.84 14.26
N GLU A 135 -35.97 -15.36 13.72
CA GLU A 135 -35.92 -14.29 12.70
C GLU A 135 -36.12 -14.80 11.26
N GLY A 136 -36.37 -16.11 11.08
CA GLY A 136 -36.52 -16.73 9.76
C GLY A 136 -35.20 -16.87 8.99
N ILE A 137 -34.07 -16.81 9.68
CA ILE A 137 -32.73 -16.97 9.10
C ILE A 137 -32.31 -18.44 9.21
N ASP A 138 -32.25 -19.12 8.06
CA ASP A 138 -31.80 -20.50 7.94
C ASP A 138 -30.32 -20.61 7.54
N ALA A 139 -29.79 -21.83 7.59
CA ALA A 139 -28.38 -22.09 7.25
C ALA A 139 -28.07 -21.70 5.80
N LYS A 140 -29.01 -21.91 4.88
CA LYS A 140 -28.91 -21.54 3.47
C LYS A 140 -28.77 -20.04 3.29
N GLY A 141 -29.59 -19.25 3.97
CA GLY A 141 -29.51 -17.79 4.02
C GLY A 141 -28.17 -17.29 4.57
N VAL A 142 -27.63 -17.93 5.61
CA VAL A 142 -26.30 -17.61 6.15
C VAL A 142 -25.19 -17.91 5.13
N VAL A 143 -25.21 -19.08 4.50
CA VAL A 143 -24.22 -19.46 3.48
C VAL A 143 -24.25 -18.47 2.32
N ARG A 144 -25.45 -18.17 1.79
CA ARG A 144 -25.63 -17.25 0.67
C ARG A 144 -25.06 -15.86 1.00
N ARG A 145 -25.45 -15.29 2.14
CA ARG A 145 -24.94 -13.98 2.59
C ARG A 145 -23.43 -13.98 2.77
N LEU A 146 -22.86 -15.07 3.31
CA LEU A 146 -21.42 -15.19 3.50
C LEU A 146 -20.66 -15.24 2.16
N VAL A 147 -21.18 -15.99 1.18
CA VAL A 147 -20.62 -16.05 -0.17
C VAL A 147 -20.71 -14.69 -0.84
N GLU A 148 -21.87 -14.03 -0.78
CA GLU A 148 -22.08 -12.68 -1.33
C GLU A 148 -21.09 -11.66 -0.74
N GLU A 149 -20.83 -11.67 0.57
CA GLU A 149 -19.88 -10.73 1.19
C GLU A 149 -18.41 -11.01 0.80
N VAL A 150 -18.04 -12.29 0.73
CA VAL A 150 -16.68 -12.67 0.32
C VAL A 150 -16.42 -12.29 -1.14
N LEU A 151 -17.41 -12.49 -2.01
CA LEU A 151 -17.37 -12.05 -3.41
C LEU A 151 -17.41 -10.53 -3.52
N ALA A 152 -18.21 -9.87 -2.69
CA ALA A 152 -18.31 -8.42 -2.66
C ALA A 152 -16.96 -7.78 -2.36
N ARG A 153 -16.09 -8.35 -1.51
CA ARG A 153 -14.76 -7.77 -1.21
C ARG A 153 -13.78 -7.76 -2.39
N LEU A 154 -13.95 -8.64 -3.37
CA LEU A 154 -13.19 -8.64 -4.63
C LEU A 154 -13.90 -7.80 -5.71
N ALA A 155 -15.23 -7.77 -5.68
CA ALA A 155 -16.06 -6.94 -6.57
C ALA A 155 -16.22 -5.47 -6.10
N SER A 156 -15.78 -5.13 -4.89
CA SER A 156 -15.96 -3.82 -4.23
C SER A 156 -14.89 -2.80 -4.56
N VAL A 157 -14.11 -3.01 -5.62
CA VAL A 157 -13.42 -1.90 -6.29
C VAL A 157 -14.35 -1.43 -7.42
N PRO A 158 -15.29 -0.51 -7.13
CA PRO A 158 -16.17 0.04 -8.16
C PRO A 158 -15.37 0.70 -9.28
N LEU A 159 -15.68 0.37 -10.53
CA LEU A 159 -15.15 1.07 -11.71
C LEU A 159 -15.91 2.38 -11.89
N PHE A 160 -15.52 3.43 -11.17
CA PHE A 160 -16.19 4.71 -11.29
C PHE A 160 -15.81 5.42 -12.60
N ALA A 161 -16.80 5.79 -13.41
CA ALA A 161 -16.63 6.87 -14.38
C ALA A 161 -16.74 8.24 -13.68
N ARG A 162 -15.91 9.19 -14.09
CA ARG A 162 -15.90 10.58 -13.60
C ARG A 162 -17.14 11.36 -14.04
N ARG A 163 -17.80 10.94 -15.11
CA ARG A 163 -19.03 11.57 -15.64
C ARG A 163 -20.23 10.63 -15.55
N PRO A 164 -21.44 11.14 -15.23
CA PRO A 164 -22.65 10.33 -15.12
C PRO A 164 -23.07 9.76 -16.49
N MET A 165 -23.41 8.47 -16.51
CA MET A 165 -23.68 7.68 -17.72
C MET A 165 -25.13 7.85 -18.21
N HIS A 166 -25.36 7.73 -19.53
CA HIS A 166 -26.71 7.83 -20.11
C HIS A 166 -27.26 6.43 -20.45
N GLY A 167 -28.45 6.10 -19.96
CA GLY A 167 -29.13 4.84 -20.26
C GLY A 167 -30.49 4.70 -19.58
N ASN A 168 -31.35 3.83 -20.12
CA ASN A 168 -32.71 3.56 -19.62
C ASN A 168 -32.79 2.27 -18.76
N VAL A 169 -31.67 1.74 -18.28
CA VAL A 169 -31.60 0.43 -17.61
C VAL A 169 -30.87 0.58 -16.28
N SER A 170 -31.46 0.02 -15.21
CA SER A 170 -30.97 0.03 -13.83
C SER A 170 -29.56 -0.59 -13.71
N GLY A 171 -28.57 0.17 -13.21
CA GLY A 171 -27.20 -0.27 -12.94
C GLY A 171 -26.46 0.61 -11.91
N LYS A 172 -25.30 0.16 -11.41
CA LYS A 172 -24.62 0.75 -10.23
C LYS A 172 -24.05 2.18 -10.41
N HIS A 173 -24.23 2.83 -11.55
CA HIS A 173 -23.65 4.15 -11.86
C HIS A 173 -24.71 5.24 -11.96
N ARG A 174 -24.38 6.45 -11.47
CA ARG A 174 -25.32 7.58 -11.46
C ARG A 174 -25.66 8.05 -12.88
N SER A 175 -26.94 8.11 -13.20
CA SER A 175 -27.44 8.78 -14.40
C SER A 175 -27.64 10.28 -14.18
N PRO A 176 -27.48 11.14 -15.20
CA PRO A 176 -27.88 12.54 -15.12
C PRO A 176 -29.38 12.77 -15.35
N HIS A 177 -30.15 11.75 -15.77
CA HIS A 177 -31.60 11.85 -15.97
C HIS A 177 -32.38 11.19 -14.83
N ARG A 178 -33.38 11.89 -14.28
CA ARG A 178 -34.28 11.36 -13.24
C ARG A 178 -35.35 10.46 -13.90
N GLY A 179 -35.03 9.18 -14.01
CA GLY A 179 -35.87 8.14 -14.63
C GLY A 179 -36.87 7.51 -13.66
N SER A 180 -37.53 6.44 -14.10
CA SER A 180 -38.58 5.71 -13.37
C SER A 180 -38.10 4.34 -12.87
N SER A 181 -37.16 4.30 -11.91
CA SER A 181 -36.72 3.05 -11.26
C SER A 181 -36.92 3.11 -9.74
N VAL A 182 -36.57 2.04 -9.01
CA VAL A 182 -37.22 1.59 -7.77
C VAL A 182 -36.92 2.42 -6.50
N GLU A 183 -35.89 3.27 -6.48
CA GLU A 183 -35.53 4.05 -5.29
C GLU A 183 -36.07 5.50 -5.34
N PHE A 184 -36.87 5.83 -4.33
CA PHE A 184 -37.48 7.15 -4.14
C PHE A 184 -36.40 8.21 -3.90
N ALA A 185 -36.36 9.26 -4.74
CA ALA A 185 -35.42 10.36 -4.61
C ALA A 185 -36.00 11.52 -3.78
N GLU A 186 -37.09 12.13 -4.27
CA GLU A 186 -37.68 13.31 -3.63
C GLU A 186 -39.15 13.51 -4.09
N TYR A 187 -39.93 14.25 -3.29
CA TYR A 187 -41.25 14.76 -3.69
C TYR A 187 -41.10 16.14 -4.32
N ARG A 188 -41.49 16.29 -5.59
CA ARG A 188 -41.59 17.61 -6.24
C ARG A 188 -43.05 18.06 -6.34
N LYS A 189 -43.32 19.36 -6.24
CA LYS A 189 -44.65 19.92 -6.48
C LYS A 189 -45.07 19.67 -7.94
N TYR A 190 -46.30 19.20 -8.14
CA TYR A 190 -46.86 18.96 -9.47
C TYR A 190 -46.90 20.24 -10.31
N VAL A 191 -46.49 20.12 -11.58
CA VAL A 191 -46.60 21.15 -12.60
C VAL A 191 -47.44 20.61 -13.77
N PRO A 192 -48.31 21.42 -14.39
CA PRO A 192 -49.06 21.00 -15.56
C PRO A 192 -48.15 20.42 -16.65
N GLY A 193 -48.39 19.16 -17.03
CA GLY A 193 -47.54 18.40 -17.97
C GLY A 193 -46.86 17.17 -17.33
N ASP A 194 -46.82 17.09 -16.00
CA ASP A 194 -46.30 15.92 -15.29
C ASP A 194 -47.24 14.69 -15.41
N ASP A 195 -46.66 13.48 -15.49
CA ASP A 195 -47.42 12.23 -15.57
C ASP A 195 -48.21 11.96 -14.27
N LEU A 196 -49.54 11.96 -14.38
CA LEU A 196 -50.48 11.74 -13.27
C LEU A 196 -50.33 10.36 -12.61
N ARG A 197 -49.73 9.37 -13.29
CA ARG A 197 -49.42 8.07 -12.69
C ARG A 197 -48.38 8.16 -11.57
N ARG A 198 -47.52 9.18 -11.62
CA ARG A 198 -46.48 9.45 -10.62
C ARG A 198 -46.97 10.36 -9.48
N LEU A 199 -48.24 10.78 -9.51
CA LEU A 199 -48.83 11.62 -8.49
C LEU A 199 -48.97 10.86 -7.16
N HIS A 200 -48.55 11.48 -6.06
CA HIS A 200 -48.66 10.90 -4.73
C HIS A 200 -50.07 11.12 -4.14
N TRP A 201 -51.02 10.26 -4.51
CA TRP A 201 -52.44 10.35 -4.13
C TRP A 201 -52.69 10.49 -2.62
N ARG A 202 -51.92 9.80 -1.77
CA ARG A 202 -52.03 9.90 -0.30
C ARG A 202 -51.63 11.28 0.23
N ALA A 203 -50.68 11.97 -0.40
CA ALA A 203 -50.26 13.31 0.03
C ALA A 203 -51.29 14.35 -0.38
N LEU A 204 -51.88 14.18 -1.57
CA LEU A 204 -53.00 14.99 -2.04
C LEU A 204 -54.20 14.86 -1.08
N ALA A 205 -54.58 13.63 -0.72
CA ALA A 205 -55.70 13.38 0.20
C ALA A 205 -55.50 13.99 1.60
N ARG A 206 -54.26 14.00 2.11
CA ARG A 206 -53.95 14.47 3.47
C ARG A 206 -53.70 15.97 3.57
N THR A 207 -53.20 16.60 2.51
CA THR A 207 -52.70 17.99 2.57
C THR A 207 -53.33 18.94 1.54
N GLY A 208 -54.12 18.42 0.60
CA GLY A 208 -54.67 19.18 -0.52
C GLY A 208 -53.61 19.64 -1.54
N ARG A 209 -52.33 19.27 -1.37
CA ARG A 209 -51.22 19.67 -2.24
C ARG A 209 -50.79 18.52 -3.13
N GLN A 210 -50.62 18.83 -4.42
CA GLN A 210 -50.22 17.87 -5.44
C GLN A 210 -48.69 17.74 -5.48
N TYR A 211 -48.20 16.52 -5.25
CA TYR A 211 -46.79 16.17 -5.37
C TYR A 211 -46.61 14.99 -6.31
N VAL A 212 -45.52 14.98 -7.06
CA VAL A 212 -45.08 13.91 -7.96
C VAL A 212 -43.89 13.20 -7.32
N LYS A 213 -43.86 11.87 -7.37
CA LYS A 213 -42.70 11.08 -6.93
C LYS A 213 -41.61 11.12 -8.00
N GLU A 214 -40.41 11.57 -7.65
CA GLU A 214 -39.22 11.42 -8.50
C GLU A 214 -38.36 10.27 -7.99
N PHE A 215 -37.74 9.54 -8.92
CA PHE A 215 -36.89 8.40 -8.63
C PHE A 215 -35.47 8.65 -9.18
N GLU A 216 -34.44 8.17 -8.48
CA GLU A 216 -33.06 8.22 -8.98
C GLU A 216 -32.88 7.14 -10.05
N ALA A 217 -32.30 7.49 -11.20
CA ALA A 217 -31.97 6.50 -12.22
C ALA A 217 -30.53 6.01 -12.04
N ASP A 218 -30.45 4.75 -11.69
CA ASP A 218 -29.29 3.89 -11.79
C ASP A 218 -29.05 3.53 -13.27
N THR A 219 -27.84 3.71 -13.79
CA THR A 219 -27.44 3.35 -15.15
C THR A 219 -26.26 2.40 -15.15
N ASN A 220 -26.23 1.45 -16.09
CA ASN A 220 -25.05 0.62 -16.30
C ASN A 220 -24.05 1.37 -17.17
N LEU A 221 -22.77 1.23 -16.84
CA LEU A 221 -21.64 1.75 -17.58
C LEU A 221 -21.36 0.87 -18.80
N ARG A 222 -20.79 1.48 -19.83
CA ARG A 222 -20.26 0.79 -21.01
C ARG A 222 -18.76 0.99 -21.01
N CYS A 223 -18.02 -0.08 -20.80
CA CYS A 223 -16.56 -0.09 -20.83
C CYS A 223 -16.09 -0.58 -22.20
N CYS A 224 -15.39 0.26 -22.95
CA CYS A 224 -14.80 -0.08 -24.24
C CYS A 224 -13.28 -0.06 -24.10
N PHE A 225 -12.64 -1.23 -24.18
CA PHE A 225 -11.19 -1.33 -24.21
C PHE A 225 -10.66 -1.07 -25.62
N VAL A 226 -9.60 -0.29 -25.72
CA VAL A 226 -8.79 -0.09 -26.92
C VAL A 226 -7.37 -0.53 -26.56
N VAL A 227 -6.93 -1.65 -27.12
CA VAL A 227 -5.63 -2.24 -26.83
C VAL A 227 -4.75 -2.14 -28.06
N ASP A 228 -3.59 -1.49 -27.91
CA ASP A 228 -2.59 -1.46 -28.95
C ASP A 228 -1.90 -2.82 -29.08
N THR A 229 -1.72 -3.25 -30.33
CA THR A 229 -1.13 -4.53 -30.73
C THR A 229 -0.08 -4.31 -31.83
N SER A 230 0.51 -3.12 -31.87
CA SER A 230 1.72 -2.80 -32.64
C SER A 230 2.91 -3.68 -32.25
N GLY A 231 3.95 -3.66 -33.08
CA GLY A 231 5.19 -4.41 -32.84
C GLY A 231 5.94 -3.96 -31.60
N SER A 232 5.90 -2.67 -31.25
CA SER A 232 6.49 -2.08 -30.04
C SER A 232 5.91 -2.67 -28.75
N MET A 233 4.62 -3.03 -28.75
CA MET A 233 3.97 -3.73 -27.63
C MET A 233 4.53 -5.14 -27.36
N ARG A 234 5.34 -5.71 -28.26
CA ARG A 234 6.07 -6.97 -28.02
C ARG A 234 7.26 -6.80 -27.06
N PHE A 235 7.77 -5.58 -26.89
CA PHE A 235 8.95 -5.32 -26.08
C PHE A 235 8.72 -5.67 -24.59
N GLY A 236 9.78 -6.16 -23.94
CA GLY A 236 9.80 -6.51 -22.51
C GLY A 236 11.23 -6.86 -22.08
N SER A 237 11.75 -6.23 -21.03
CA SER A 237 13.17 -6.31 -20.63
C SER A 237 13.54 -7.47 -19.70
N GLY A 238 12.57 -8.28 -19.24
CA GLY A 238 12.86 -9.44 -18.40
C GLY A 238 13.54 -10.57 -19.19
N TYR A 239 14.72 -11.01 -18.73
CA TYR A 239 15.45 -12.21 -19.18
C TYR A 239 14.49 -13.34 -19.59
N GLU A 240 14.80 -14.03 -20.70
CA GLU A 240 14.11 -15.23 -21.24
C GLU A 240 12.87 -15.67 -20.43
N GLY A 241 11.74 -14.97 -20.62
CA GLY A 241 10.51 -15.18 -19.82
C GLY A 241 9.92 -13.94 -19.15
N GLY A 242 10.47 -12.75 -19.37
CA GLY A 242 9.88 -11.47 -18.92
C GLY A 242 8.48 -11.19 -19.47
N LEU A 243 7.70 -10.40 -18.74
CA LEU A 243 6.37 -9.98 -19.16
C LEU A 243 6.48 -8.90 -20.25
N SER A 244 5.89 -9.13 -21.43
CA SER A 244 5.85 -8.11 -22.49
C SER A 244 4.77 -7.05 -22.22
N LYS A 245 4.89 -5.86 -22.83
CA LYS A 245 3.86 -4.80 -22.77
C LYS A 245 2.47 -5.33 -23.18
N ILE A 246 2.39 -6.16 -24.22
CA ILE A 246 1.13 -6.75 -24.67
C ILE A 246 0.55 -7.74 -23.64
N ASP A 247 1.39 -8.51 -22.94
CA ASP A 247 0.92 -9.42 -21.90
C ASP A 247 0.38 -8.67 -20.70
N TYR A 248 1.02 -7.55 -20.34
CA TYR A 248 0.49 -6.63 -19.34
C TYR A 248 -0.87 -6.06 -19.78
N ALA A 249 -0.97 -5.59 -21.03
CA ALA A 249 -2.20 -5.03 -21.57
C ALA A 249 -3.36 -6.04 -21.57
N ARG A 250 -3.12 -7.29 -21.98
CA ARG A 250 -4.10 -8.38 -21.92
C ARG A 250 -4.59 -8.64 -20.51
N ARG A 251 -3.67 -8.69 -19.54
CA ARG A 251 -4.00 -8.91 -18.12
C ARG A 251 -4.82 -7.75 -17.55
N LEU A 252 -4.42 -6.50 -17.83
CA LEU A 252 -5.12 -5.30 -17.40
C LEU A 252 -6.53 -5.23 -17.99
N ALA A 253 -6.67 -5.34 -19.31
CA ALA A 253 -7.96 -5.33 -19.99
C ALA A 253 -8.85 -6.51 -19.55
N GLY A 254 -8.25 -7.69 -19.35
CA GLY A 254 -8.93 -8.88 -18.85
C GLY A 254 -9.49 -8.71 -17.45
N ALA A 255 -8.67 -8.22 -16.51
CA ALA A 255 -9.06 -7.97 -15.13
C ALA A 255 -10.14 -6.89 -15.01
N LEU A 256 -9.94 -5.74 -15.68
CA LEU A 256 -10.92 -4.66 -15.68
C LEU A 256 -12.22 -5.06 -16.39
N GLY A 257 -12.13 -5.83 -17.48
CA GLY A 257 -13.29 -6.37 -18.18
C GLY A 257 -14.08 -7.36 -17.34
N TYR A 258 -13.40 -8.24 -16.60
CA TYR A 258 -14.03 -9.14 -15.65
C TYR A 258 -14.79 -8.37 -14.56
N LEU A 259 -14.15 -7.37 -13.95
CA LEU A 259 -14.76 -6.53 -12.92
C LEU A 259 -15.98 -5.77 -13.46
N ALA A 260 -15.89 -5.20 -14.66
CA ALA A 260 -17.00 -4.49 -15.30
C ALA A 260 -18.21 -5.42 -15.52
N VAL A 261 -18.01 -6.63 -16.04
CA VAL A 261 -19.11 -7.59 -16.24
C VAL A 261 -19.71 -8.03 -14.89
N GLN A 262 -18.89 -8.28 -13.87
CA GLN A 262 -19.38 -8.59 -12.52
C GLN A 262 -20.23 -7.44 -11.92
N GLN A 263 -19.98 -6.20 -12.32
CA GLN A 263 -20.77 -5.03 -11.90
C GLN A 263 -22.05 -4.83 -12.72
N GLY A 264 -22.28 -5.67 -13.74
CA GLY A 264 -23.43 -5.59 -14.64
C GLY A 264 -23.23 -4.62 -15.81
N ASP A 265 -21.99 -4.23 -16.08
CA ASP A 265 -21.63 -3.29 -17.14
C ASP A 265 -21.37 -4.01 -18.47
N ALA A 266 -21.50 -3.27 -19.57
CA ALA A 266 -21.23 -3.80 -20.91
C ALA A 266 -19.73 -3.66 -21.23
N VAL A 267 -19.11 -4.73 -21.74
CA VAL A 267 -17.68 -4.73 -22.11
C VAL A 267 -17.50 -4.93 -23.60
N GLY A 268 -16.75 -4.04 -24.24
CA GLY A 268 -16.29 -4.13 -25.63
C GLY A 268 -14.77 -4.06 -25.71
N LEU A 269 -14.21 -4.52 -26.83
CA LEU A 269 -12.76 -4.58 -27.06
C LEU A 269 -12.46 -4.18 -28.50
N THR A 270 -11.46 -3.34 -28.70
CA THR A 270 -10.85 -3.08 -30.01
C THR A 270 -9.35 -3.27 -29.90
N CYS A 271 -8.80 -4.24 -30.64
CA CYS A 271 -7.37 -4.44 -30.79
C CYS A 271 -6.88 -3.71 -32.04
N VAL A 272 -5.85 -2.88 -31.90
CA VAL A 272 -5.36 -1.99 -32.97
C VAL A 272 -3.97 -2.40 -33.42
N SER A 273 -3.77 -2.61 -34.71
CA SER A 273 -2.45 -2.77 -35.34
C SER A 273 -2.48 -2.16 -36.74
N ASP A 274 -1.33 -2.09 -37.39
CA ASP A 274 -1.20 -1.59 -38.76
C ASP A 274 -2.13 -2.30 -39.75
N THR A 275 -2.18 -3.64 -39.72
CA THR A 275 -2.95 -4.40 -40.72
C THR A 275 -4.31 -4.89 -40.21
N VAL A 276 -4.43 -5.16 -38.91
CA VAL A 276 -5.62 -5.81 -38.33
C VAL A 276 -6.24 -4.94 -37.25
N VAL A 277 -7.50 -4.54 -37.46
CA VAL A 277 -8.35 -3.97 -36.42
C VAL A 277 -9.44 -5.00 -36.11
N THR A 278 -9.38 -5.59 -34.91
CA THR A 278 -10.44 -6.50 -34.45
C THR A 278 -11.28 -5.77 -33.42
N SER A 279 -12.57 -5.54 -33.72
CA SER A 279 -13.48 -4.84 -32.81
C SER A 279 -14.66 -5.72 -32.42
N ILE A 280 -14.95 -5.73 -31.12
CA ILE A 280 -16.03 -6.43 -30.46
C ILE A 280 -16.90 -5.37 -29.78
N PRO A 281 -18.19 -5.24 -30.16
CA PRO A 281 -19.07 -4.24 -29.57
C PRO A 281 -19.36 -4.56 -28.09
N ALA A 282 -19.60 -3.52 -27.30
CA ALA A 282 -19.85 -3.69 -25.87
C ALA A 282 -21.16 -4.42 -25.56
N ARG A 283 -21.09 -5.57 -24.87
CA ARG A 283 -22.26 -6.37 -24.43
C ARG A 283 -22.10 -6.86 -22.98
N ARG A 284 -23.23 -7.21 -22.35
CA ARG A 284 -23.33 -7.55 -20.90
C ARG A 284 -23.32 -9.05 -20.60
N ASN A 285 -23.13 -9.91 -21.59
CA ASN A 285 -23.28 -11.35 -21.43
C ASN A 285 -21.98 -11.99 -20.88
N PRO A 286 -22.00 -12.83 -19.84
CA PRO A 286 -20.83 -13.59 -19.40
C PRO A 286 -20.17 -14.45 -20.50
N ALA A 287 -20.95 -15.00 -21.43
CA ALA A 287 -20.41 -15.71 -22.60
C ALA A 287 -19.67 -14.77 -23.56
N HIS A 288 -20.07 -13.49 -23.62
CA HIS A 288 -19.38 -12.47 -24.40
C HIS A 288 -18.02 -12.12 -23.80
N LEU A 289 -17.87 -12.17 -22.48
CA LEU A 289 -16.58 -11.95 -21.83
C LEU A 289 -15.55 -13.01 -22.22
N ARG A 290 -15.95 -14.28 -22.36
CA ARG A 290 -15.08 -15.34 -22.89
C ARG A 290 -14.57 -15.01 -24.30
N HIS A 291 -15.45 -14.53 -25.17
CA HIS A 291 -15.07 -14.11 -26.52
C HIS A 291 -14.09 -12.93 -26.52
N VAL A 292 -14.24 -11.98 -25.59
CA VAL A 292 -13.29 -10.89 -25.37
C VAL A 292 -11.92 -11.44 -24.94
N PHE A 293 -11.87 -12.39 -24.00
CA PHE A 293 -10.62 -13.01 -23.55
C PHE A 293 -9.93 -13.81 -24.67
N ASP A 294 -10.67 -14.63 -25.40
CA ASP A 294 -10.13 -15.40 -26.52
C ASP A 294 -9.53 -14.47 -27.60
N THR A 295 -10.14 -13.30 -27.79
CA THR A 295 -9.66 -12.31 -28.77
C THR A 295 -8.41 -11.60 -28.28
N LEU A 296 -8.36 -11.21 -26.99
CA LEU A 296 -7.15 -10.66 -26.36
C LEU A 296 -5.97 -11.65 -26.43
N GLU A 297 -6.23 -12.93 -26.18
CA GLU A 297 -5.20 -13.98 -26.23
C GLU A 297 -4.67 -14.19 -27.65
N LYS A 298 -5.55 -14.16 -28.66
CA LYS A 298 -5.18 -14.32 -30.08
C LYS A 298 -4.50 -13.10 -30.69
N ALA A 299 -4.67 -11.91 -30.11
CA ALA A 299 -4.15 -10.66 -30.64
C ALA A 299 -2.62 -10.62 -30.54
N LYS A 300 -1.88 -10.77 -31.66
CA LYS A 300 -0.41 -10.83 -31.67
C LYS A 300 0.19 -9.44 -31.95
N PRO A 301 1.26 -9.02 -31.23
CA PRO A 301 1.90 -7.73 -31.47
C PRO A 301 2.72 -7.75 -32.76
N ALA A 302 2.30 -7.00 -33.79
CA ALA A 302 2.96 -6.96 -35.09
C ALA A 302 2.65 -5.69 -35.90
N GLY A 303 3.58 -5.27 -36.74
CA GLY A 303 3.45 -4.10 -37.63
C GLY A 303 3.52 -2.77 -36.87
N GLY A 304 3.26 -1.66 -37.57
CA GLY A 304 3.13 -0.34 -36.95
C GLY A 304 1.82 -0.16 -36.17
N THR A 305 1.59 1.06 -35.67
CA THR A 305 0.34 1.43 -35.00
C THR A 305 -0.56 2.32 -35.88
N ARG A 306 -1.87 2.03 -35.87
CA ARG A 306 -2.93 2.91 -36.42
C ARG A 306 -3.82 3.45 -35.30
N LEU A 307 -3.25 3.65 -34.12
CA LEU A 307 -4.00 4.06 -32.93
C LEU A 307 -4.80 5.35 -33.13
N VAL A 308 -4.15 6.44 -33.57
CA VAL A 308 -4.78 7.76 -33.77
C VAL A 308 -6.02 7.70 -34.69
N PRO A 309 -5.94 7.20 -35.94
CA PRO A 309 -7.11 7.17 -36.82
C PRO A 309 -8.23 6.27 -36.29
N VAL A 310 -7.90 5.14 -35.66
CA VAL A 310 -8.91 4.26 -35.04
C VAL A 310 -9.57 4.92 -33.84
N LEU A 311 -8.84 5.69 -33.04
CA LEU A 311 -9.40 6.46 -31.93
C LEU A 311 -10.43 7.50 -32.43
N HIS A 312 -10.14 8.23 -33.52
CA HIS A 312 -11.12 9.12 -34.14
C HIS A 312 -12.37 8.37 -34.65
N GLU A 313 -12.20 7.21 -35.28
CA GLU A 313 -13.32 6.36 -35.73
C GLU A 313 -14.17 5.86 -34.55
N LEU A 314 -13.53 5.44 -33.46
CA LEU A 314 -14.21 4.97 -32.26
C LEU A 314 -14.99 6.08 -31.56
N ALA A 315 -14.46 7.31 -31.54
CA ALA A 315 -15.18 8.47 -31.01
C ALA A 315 -16.51 8.71 -31.74
N GLU A 316 -16.58 8.40 -33.04
CA GLU A 316 -17.82 8.53 -33.81
C GLU A 316 -18.74 7.32 -33.73
N THR A 317 -18.17 6.11 -33.81
CA THR A 317 -18.94 4.86 -33.88
C THR A 317 -19.55 4.47 -32.53
N ILE A 318 -18.93 4.84 -31.40
CA ILE A 318 -19.49 4.59 -30.06
C ILE A 318 -20.65 5.57 -29.82
N ARG A 319 -21.86 5.15 -30.19
CA ARG A 319 -23.07 6.01 -30.15
C ARG A 319 -23.53 6.46 -28.75
N GLN A 320 -23.18 5.72 -27.71
CA GLN A 320 -23.60 6.03 -26.32
C GLN A 320 -22.38 6.39 -25.47
N ARG A 321 -22.57 7.25 -24.47
CA ARG A 321 -21.51 7.58 -23.51
C ARG A 321 -20.94 6.29 -22.93
N ALA A 322 -19.61 6.22 -22.91
CA ALA A 322 -18.85 5.05 -22.53
C ALA A 322 -17.61 5.49 -21.76
N LEU A 323 -17.13 4.63 -20.87
CA LEU A 323 -15.75 4.67 -20.39
C LEU A 323 -14.88 3.97 -21.44
N VAL A 324 -14.00 4.73 -22.07
CA VAL A 324 -13.03 4.25 -23.06
C VAL A 324 -11.71 4.06 -22.35
N VAL A 325 -11.24 2.83 -22.27
CA VAL A 325 -9.97 2.47 -21.62
C VAL A 325 -8.95 2.16 -22.71
N ILE A 326 -7.97 3.03 -22.88
CA ILE A 326 -6.93 2.91 -23.90
C ILE A 326 -5.67 2.37 -23.24
N VAL A 327 -5.09 1.31 -23.79
CA VAL A 327 -3.89 0.66 -23.29
C VAL A 327 -2.88 0.57 -24.44
N SER A 328 -1.80 1.34 -24.37
CA SER A 328 -0.78 1.47 -25.41
C SER A 328 0.52 1.97 -24.77
N ASP A 329 1.65 1.83 -25.46
CA ASP A 329 2.86 2.60 -25.15
C ASP A 329 2.81 4.03 -25.72
N PHE A 330 1.72 4.36 -26.43
CA PHE A 330 1.44 5.69 -26.98
C PHE A 330 2.59 6.27 -27.77
N PHE A 331 3.42 5.50 -28.48
CA PHE A 331 4.48 6.04 -29.33
C PHE A 331 3.91 6.66 -30.63
N VAL A 332 3.16 7.75 -30.48
CA VAL A 332 2.48 8.53 -31.52
C VAL A 332 2.74 10.02 -31.31
N GLN A 333 2.35 10.90 -32.24
CA GLN A 333 2.54 12.33 -32.01
C GLN A 333 1.66 12.85 -30.86
N PRO A 334 2.21 13.59 -29.87
CA PRO A 334 1.43 14.07 -28.72
C PRO A 334 0.25 14.98 -29.11
N ASP A 335 0.42 15.80 -30.15
CA ASP A 335 -0.63 16.68 -30.66
C ASP A 335 -1.79 15.91 -31.27
N GLU A 336 -1.52 14.88 -32.07
CA GLU A 336 -2.56 14.01 -32.64
C GLU A 336 -3.32 13.23 -31.55
N LEU A 337 -2.61 12.79 -30.50
CA LEU A 337 -3.22 12.12 -29.35
C LEU A 337 -4.12 13.08 -28.56
N ARG A 338 -3.68 14.34 -28.38
CA ARG A 338 -4.49 15.41 -27.77
C ARG A 338 -5.80 15.60 -28.52
N GLU A 339 -5.74 15.71 -29.85
CA GLU A 339 -6.93 15.86 -30.70
C GLU A 339 -7.90 14.67 -30.58
N CYS A 340 -7.38 13.43 -30.50
CA CYS A 340 -8.20 12.25 -30.22
C CYS A 340 -8.93 12.36 -28.88
N PHE A 341 -8.23 12.77 -27.83
CA PHE A 341 -8.81 12.91 -26.49
C PHE A 341 -9.89 14.00 -26.44
N GLU A 342 -9.65 15.14 -27.08
CA GLU A 342 -10.64 16.21 -27.24
C GLU A 342 -11.87 15.72 -27.99
N HIS A 343 -11.69 14.94 -29.05
CA HIS A 343 -12.79 14.38 -29.83
C HIS A 343 -13.69 13.46 -29.01
N PHE A 344 -13.11 12.51 -28.26
CA PHE A 344 -13.90 11.67 -27.34
C PHE A 344 -14.61 12.50 -26.25
N ARG A 345 -13.95 13.54 -25.72
CA ARG A 345 -14.52 14.43 -24.70
C ARG A 345 -15.70 15.23 -25.26
N PHE A 346 -15.58 15.73 -26.49
CA PHE A 346 -16.66 16.41 -27.22
C PHE A 346 -17.88 15.49 -27.39
N ARG A 347 -17.63 14.21 -27.72
CA ARG A 347 -18.67 13.17 -27.81
C ARG A 347 -19.15 12.67 -26.42
N ASN A 348 -18.69 13.28 -25.33
CA ASN A 348 -19.05 13.01 -23.94
C ASN A 348 -18.64 11.61 -23.41
N HIS A 349 -17.66 10.97 -24.02
CA HIS A 349 -17.05 9.77 -23.45
C HIS A 349 -16.15 10.13 -22.27
N ASP A 350 -15.98 9.17 -21.36
CA ASP A 350 -14.96 9.22 -20.32
C ASP A 350 -13.75 8.40 -20.74
N LEU A 351 -12.55 8.87 -20.42
CA LEU A 351 -11.32 8.26 -20.90
C LEU A 351 -10.39 7.92 -19.74
N ALA A 352 -9.86 6.70 -19.80
CA ALA A 352 -8.71 6.27 -19.02
C ALA A 352 -7.62 5.79 -19.99
N ALA A 353 -6.44 6.40 -19.93
CA ALA A 353 -5.28 6.09 -20.76
C ALA A 353 -4.18 5.45 -19.90
N PHE A 354 -3.80 4.22 -20.22
CA PHE A 354 -2.73 3.47 -19.59
C PHE A 354 -1.53 3.43 -20.53
N HIS A 355 -0.50 4.22 -20.20
CA HIS A 355 0.73 4.34 -20.95
C HIS A 355 1.74 3.32 -20.43
N LEU A 356 1.97 2.27 -21.20
CA LEU A 356 2.86 1.17 -20.83
C LEU A 356 4.29 1.50 -21.25
N LEU A 357 5.20 1.56 -20.28
CA LEU A 357 6.62 1.82 -20.50
C LEU A 357 7.43 0.71 -19.85
N ASP A 358 8.38 0.14 -20.57
CA ASP A 358 9.29 -0.84 -20.00
C ASP A 358 10.45 -0.15 -19.25
N GLN A 359 10.96 -0.78 -18.19
CA GLN A 359 12.06 -0.23 -17.39
C GLN A 359 13.30 0.05 -18.25
N GLN A 360 13.62 -0.81 -19.20
CA GLN A 360 14.77 -0.62 -20.09
C GLN A 360 14.55 0.48 -21.13
N GLU A 361 13.30 0.76 -21.50
CA GLU A 361 12.96 1.95 -22.32
C GLU A 361 13.16 3.25 -21.52
N LEU A 362 12.92 3.22 -20.20
CA LEU A 362 13.08 4.38 -19.32
C LEU A 362 14.54 4.65 -18.92
N GLU A 363 15.27 3.60 -18.55
CA GLU A 363 16.64 3.70 -18.01
C GLU A 363 17.72 3.68 -19.10
N PHE A 364 17.47 3.02 -20.23
CA PHE A 364 18.39 2.90 -21.36
C PHE A 364 19.82 2.45 -20.94
N ASP A 365 19.96 1.57 -19.93
CA ASP A 365 21.26 1.10 -19.41
C ASP A 365 21.87 -0.02 -20.28
N PHE A 366 22.29 0.34 -21.49
CA PHE A 366 23.03 -0.56 -22.38
C PHE A 366 24.54 -0.23 -22.32
N LYS A 367 25.37 -1.22 -22.01
CA LYS A 367 26.82 -1.01 -21.75
C LYS A 367 27.74 -1.35 -22.92
N ARG A 368 27.21 -1.89 -24.01
CA ARG A 368 27.99 -2.36 -25.17
C ARG A 368 27.40 -1.81 -26.46
N PRO A 369 28.24 -1.50 -27.47
CA PRO A 369 27.76 -1.19 -28.81
C PRO A 369 26.84 -2.30 -29.32
N MET A 370 25.64 -1.91 -29.75
CA MET A 370 24.64 -2.87 -30.20
C MET A 370 23.79 -2.27 -31.31
N ARG A 371 23.14 -3.16 -32.05
CA ARG A 371 22.22 -2.78 -33.12
C ARG A 371 20.81 -2.72 -32.54
N PHE A 372 20.21 -1.55 -32.56
CA PHE A 372 18.80 -1.35 -32.25
C PHE A 372 18.00 -1.61 -33.52
N VAL A 373 17.03 -2.52 -33.43
CA VAL A 373 16.13 -2.85 -34.53
C VAL A 373 14.74 -2.38 -34.13
N ASP A 374 14.12 -1.58 -34.97
CA ASP A 374 12.75 -1.14 -34.76
C ASP A 374 11.79 -2.34 -34.84
N LEU A 375 10.95 -2.51 -33.81
CA LEU A 375 9.99 -3.61 -33.71
C LEU A 375 8.76 -3.41 -34.60
N GLU A 376 8.53 -2.20 -35.11
CA GLU A 376 7.46 -1.86 -36.04
C GLU A 376 7.88 -1.99 -37.52
N GLY A 377 9.14 -2.38 -37.78
CA GLY A 377 9.65 -2.66 -39.12
C GLY A 377 10.45 -1.53 -39.77
N GLY A 378 10.79 -0.48 -39.01
CA GLY A 378 11.67 0.59 -39.45
C GLY A 378 13.16 0.24 -39.48
N THR A 379 14.00 1.27 -39.59
CA THR A 379 15.44 1.14 -39.81
C THR A 379 16.19 0.64 -38.58
N SER A 380 17.14 -0.28 -38.77
CA SER A 380 18.08 -0.65 -37.71
C SER A 380 19.22 0.35 -37.61
N ILE A 381 19.57 0.77 -36.38
CA ILE A 381 20.66 1.70 -36.11
C ILE A 381 21.73 0.97 -35.28
N LEU A 382 22.98 1.06 -35.72
CA LEU A 382 24.13 0.68 -34.88
C LEU A 382 24.53 1.91 -34.07
N ALA A 383 24.51 1.81 -32.75
CA ALA A 383 24.86 2.92 -31.88
C ALA A 383 25.72 2.44 -30.70
N GLU A 384 26.56 3.34 -30.19
CA GLU A 384 27.20 3.20 -28.90
C GLU A 384 26.28 3.81 -27.82
N PRO A 385 25.59 2.99 -27.02
CA PRO A 385 24.54 3.50 -26.14
C PRO A 385 25.06 4.49 -25.10
N THR A 386 26.32 4.33 -24.66
CA THR A 386 27.00 5.24 -23.73
C THR A 386 27.15 6.65 -24.28
N GLU A 387 27.28 6.83 -25.59
CA GLU A 387 27.40 8.16 -26.22
C GLU A 387 26.02 8.80 -26.44
N ILE A 388 25.01 8.00 -26.79
CA ILE A 388 23.67 8.51 -27.12
C ILE A 388 22.70 8.56 -25.94
N ALA A 389 23.03 7.93 -24.80
CA ALA A 389 22.14 7.82 -23.65
C ALA A 389 21.59 9.17 -23.20
N ASN A 390 22.43 10.20 -23.07
CA ASN A 390 21.98 11.53 -22.64
C ASN A 390 20.99 12.17 -23.63
N LEU A 391 21.21 11.98 -24.94
CA LEU A 391 20.32 12.49 -25.98
C LEU A 391 18.99 11.73 -25.99
N TYR A 392 19.04 10.40 -25.84
CA TYR A 392 17.87 9.55 -25.71
C TYR A 392 17.00 9.96 -24.51
N HIS A 393 17.60 10.07 -23.32
CA HIS A 393 16.89 10.51 -22.11
C HIS A 393 16.27 11.89 -22.29
N LYS A 394 16.99 12.84 -22.91
CA LYS A 394 16.45 14.18 -23.17
C LYS A 394 15.26 14.14 -24.12
N ALA A 395 15.32 13.34 -25.17
CA ALA A 395 14.23 13.15 -26.12
C ALA A 395 13.02 12.51 -25.45
N LEU A 396 13.23 11.42 -24.70
CA LEU A 396 12.19 10.71 -23.95
C LEU A 396 11.51 11.61 -22.90
N GLN A 397 12.28 12.37 -22.11
CA GLN A 397 11.72 13.29 -21.13
C GLN A 397 10.92 14.43 -21.76
N SER A 398 11.39 14.94 -22.91
CA SER A 398 10.65 15.95 -23.68
C SER A 398 9.32 15.37 -24.19
N TYR A 399 9.35 14.14 -24.69
CA TYR A 399 8.18 13.41 -25.14
C TYR A 399 7.16 13.15 -24.03
N LEU A 400 7.60 12.60 -22.89
CA LEU A 400 6.73 12.34 -21.73
C LEU A 400 6.14 13.63 -21.15
N THR A 401 6.90 14.74 -21.17
CA THR A 401 6.39 16.05 -20.79
C THR A 401 5.29 16.53 -21.73
N ALA A 402 5.45 16.37 -23.05
CA ALA A 402 4.43 16.72 -24.04
C ALA A 402 3.14 15.89 -23.86
N ILE A 403 3.26 14.57 -23.61
CA ILE A 403 2.10 13.72 -23.30
C ILE A 403 1.39 14.17 -22.02
N LYS A 404 2.14 14.48 -20.95
CA LYS A 404 1.56 15.00 -19.69
C LYS A 404 0.80 16.30 -19.93
N GLN A 405 1.32 17.19 -20.77
CA GLN A 405 0.66 18.45 -21.12
C GLN A 405 -0.64 18.19 -21.89
N ALA A 406 -0.62 17.35 -22.92
CA ALA A 406 -1.81 16.95 -23.67
C ALA A 406 -2.90 16.35 -22.76
N VAL A 407 -2.52 15.54 -21.77
CA VAL A 407 -3.45 14.97 -20.78
C VAL A 407 -4.05 16.05 -19.88
N LEU A 408 -3.24 16.99 -19.38
CA LEU A 408 -3.71 18.07 -18.51
C LEU A 408 -4.72 18.98 -19.22
N GLU A 409 -4.47 19.30 -20.48
CA GLU A 409 -5.35 20.14 -21.30
C GLU A 409 -6.70 19.47 -21.60
N THR A 410 -6.71 18.14 -21.75
CA THR A 410 -7.90 17.37 -22.13
C THR A 410 -8.67 16.79 -20.94
N GLY A 411 -8.07 16.76 -19.75
CA GLY A 411 -8.68 16.25 -18.52
C GLY A 411 -8.94 14.74 -18.56
N VAL A 412 -8.11 13.99 -19.30
CA VAL A 412 -8.14 12.52 -19.38
C VAL A 412 -7.55 11.90 -18.10
N ASP A 413 -8.07 10.75 -17.68
CA ASP A 413 -7.47 9.98 -16.60
C ASP A 413 -6.25 9.21 -17.13
N TYR A 414 -5.04 9.63 -16.78
CA TYR A 414 -3.82 9.08 -17.35
C TYR A 414 -2.96 8.39 -16.30
N HIS A 415 -2.52 7.18 -16.64
CA HIS A 415 -1.70 6.31 -15.80
C HIS A 415 -0.46 5.90 -16.58
N ALA A 416 0.70 6.44 -16.20
CA ALA A 416 1.99 5.91 -16.66
C ALA A 416 2.30 4.65 -15.84
N VAL A 417 2.38 3.52 -16.51
CA VAL A 417 2.58 2.20 -15.91
C VAL A 417 3.92 1.67 -16.36
N GLN A 418 4.79 1.42 -15.39
CA GLN A 418 6.04 0.72 -15.62
C GLN A 418 5.75 -0.79 -15.65
N VAL A 419 6.29 -1.47 -16.67
CA VAL A 419 6.13 -2.91 -16.86
C VAL A 419 7.34 -3.61 -16.26
N ASP A 420 7.33 -3.80 -14.94
CA ASP A 420 8.42 -4.39 -14.17
C ASP A 420 7.92 -5.47 -13.20
N GLU A 421 8.54 -6.65 -13.35
CA GLU A 421 8.39 -7.89 -12.57
C GLU A 421 6.96 -8.50 -12.41
N PRO A 422 6.84 -9.84 -12.26
CA PRO A 422 5.62 -10.47 -11.78
C PRO A 422 5.18 -9.87 -10.44
N TYR A 423 3.88 -9.64 -10.25
CA TYR A 423 3.23 -9.15 -9.01
C TYR A 423 3.34 -10.12 -7.80
N ASP A 424 4.38 -10.95 -7.77
CA ASP A 424 4.56 -12.07 -6.87
C ASP A 424 5.44 -11.66 -5.67
N LYS A 425 5.42 -10.38 -5.28
CA LYS A 425 6.15 -9.85 -4.13
C LYS A 425 5.17 -9.57 -2.98
N PRO A 426 4.99 -10.51 -2.02
CA PRO A 426 4.01 -10.42 -0.93
C PRO A 426 4.20 -9.22 0.01
N TRP A 427 5.37 -8.59 -0.01
CA TRP A 427 5.70 -7.47 0.86
C TRP A 427 5.01 -6.16 0.44
N LEU A 428 4.68 -5.97 -0.84
CA LEU A 428 3.92 -4.80 -1.33
C LEU A 428 2.47 -4.76 -0.80
N LEU A 429 1.91 -5.91 -0.40
CA LEU A 429 0.59 -5.98 0.27
C LEU A 429 0.61 -5.37 1.68
N TRP A 430 1.78 -5.26 2.31
CA TRP A 430 1.92 -4.60 3.61
C TRP A 430 1.99 -3.07 3.49
N ALA A 431 2.21 -2.53 2.29
CA ALA A 431 2.19 -1.08 2.02
C ALA A 431 0.77 -0.52 1.74
N LEU A 432 -0.16 -1.37 1.30
CA LEU A 432 -1.57 -1.00 1.03
C LEU A 432 -2.32 -0.38 2.23
N PRO A 433 -2.18 -0.88 3.47
CA PRO A 433 -2.81 -0.27 4.64
C PRO A 433 -2.28 1.15 4.93
N ILE A 434 -0.99 1.39 4.64
CA ILE A 434 -0.33 2.68 4.90
C ILE A 434 -0.75 3.72 3.85
N ALA A 435 -0.82 3.33 2.57
CA ALA A 435 -1.35 4.17 1.50
C ALA A 435 -2.87 4.42 1.62
N GLY A 436 -3.62 3.48 2.21
CA GLY A 436 -5.05 3.62 2.49
C GLY A 436 -5.37 4.47 3.72
N LEU A 437 -4.42 4.68 4.64
CA LEU A 437 -4.64 5.39 5.91
C LEU A 437 -5.16 6.83 5.73
N PRO A 438 -4.65 7.66 4.78
CA PRO A 438 -5.19 9.00 4.54
C PRO A 438 -6.63 8.97 4.00
N ILE A 439 -6.95 7.98 3.18
CA ILE A 439 -8.30 7.76 2.62
C ILE A 439 -9.24 7.25 3.71
N LEU A 440 -8.78 6.36 4.59
CA LEU A 440 -9.51 5.85 5.74
C LEU A 440 -9.81 6.97 6.74
N ILE A 441 -8.82 7.81 7.05
CA ILE A 441 -8.99 9.00 7.89
C ILE A 441 -9.97 9.99 7.24
N HIS A 442 -9.90 10.17 5.91
CA HIS A 442 -10.85 11.00 5.17
C HIS A 442 -12.28 10.43 5.23
N LEU A 443 -12.46 9.12 5.03
CA LEU A 443 -13.76 8.45 5.05
C LEU A 443 -14.36 8.35 6.47
N ILE A 444 -13.54 8.16 7.50
CA ILE A 444 -13.97 8.20 8.91
C ILE A 444 -14.47 9.60 9.27
N ASN A 445 -13.83 10.66 8.74
CA ASN A 445 -14.29 12.03 8.92
C ASN A 445 -15.52 12.41 8.09
N GLN A 446 -15.87 11.67 7.04
CA GLN A 446 -17.10 11.91 6.28
C GLN A 446 -18.37 11.39 6.99
N ARG A 447 -18.25 10.57 8.04
CA ARG A 447 -19.41 9.91 8.70
C ARG A 447 -20.06 10.68 9.85
N ARG A 448 -19.90 12.01 9.96
CA ARG A 448 -20.47 12.80 11.08
C ARG A 448 -21.36 13.97 10.68
N TYR A 449 -22.25 13.79 9.71
CA TYR A 449 -23.39 14.71 9.54
C TYR A 449 -24.69 13.96 9.76
N ARG A 450 -25.18 14.02 11.01
CA ARG A 450 -26.53 13.59 11.35
C ARG A 450 -27.46 14.77 11.01
N THR A 451 -28.29 14.60 9.99
CA THR A 451 -29.27 15.60 9.58
C THR A 451 -30.34 15.75 10.65
N VAL A 452 -30.55 16.98 11.14
CA VAL A 452 -31.59 17.33 12.10
C VAL A 452 -32.49 18.38 11.44
N GLU A 453 -33.80 18.15 11.47
CA GLU A 453 -34.78 19.13 11.02
C GLU A 453 -34.77 20.32 11.97
N TRP A 454 -34.28 21.47 11.51
CA TRP A 454 -34.00 22.63 12.36
C TRP A 454 -34.88 23.82 12.01
N GLY A 455 -35.80 24.17 12.91
CA GLY A 455 -36.80 25.24 12.68
C GLY A 455 -36.23 26.66 12.70
N ALA A 456 -35.06 26.88 13.30
CA ALA A 456 -34.49 28.21 13.52
C ALA A 456 -33.34 28.54 12.53
N MET A 457 -33.56 28.23 11.24
CA MET A 457 -32.53 28.32 10.18
C MET A 457 -31.94 29.73 10.02
N GLN A 458 -32.74 30.77 10.24
CA GLN A 458 -32.30 32.16 10.12
C GLN A 458 -31.13 32.52 11.05
N PHE A 459 -31.06 31.92 12.24
CA PHE A 459 -29.97 32.17 13.20
C PHE A 459 -28.71 31.38 12.85
N LEU A 460 -28.85 30.19 12.26
CA LEU A 460 -27.72 29.42 11.71
C LEU A 460 -27.09 30.14 10.51
N LEU A 461 -27.91 30.69 9.62
CA LEU A 461 -27.44 31.46 8.48
C LEU A 461 -26.76 32.77 8.92
N ALA A 462 -27.29 33.46 9.94
CA ALA A 462 -26.66 34.63 10.55
C ALA A 462 -25.33 34.28 11.26
N ALA A 463 -25.28 33.17 12.00
CA ALA A 463 -24.05 32.69 12.65
C ALA A 463 -22.96 32.28 11.64
N ASN A 464 -23.36 31.73 10.49
CA ASN A 464 -22.42 31.33 9.43
C ASN A 464 -21.79 32.54 8.72
N GLN A 465 -22.45 33.69 8.72
CA GLN A 465 -21.84 34.95 8.27
C GLN A 465 -20.78 35.47 9.25
N MET A 466 -20.93 35.20 10.56
CA MET A 466 -19.96 35.58 11.60
C MET A 466 -18.77 34.60 11.73
N SER A 467 -18.90 33.36 11.24
CA SER A 467 -17.92 32.27 11.43
C SER A 467 -16.86 32.12 10.31
N ARG A 468 -16.89 32.96 9.27
CA ARG A 468 -16.00 32.83 8.09
C ARG A 468 -14.49 32.84 8.40
N GLY A 469 -14.06 33.33 9.56
CA GLY A 469 -12.66 33.32 10.01
C GLY A 469 -12.18 31.95 10.52
N PHE A 470 -12.93 31.31 11.42
CA PHE A 470 -12.46 30.09 12.11
C PHE A 470 -12.43 28.84 11.21
N ALA A 471 -13.32 28.75 10.21
CA ALA A 471 -13.32 27.64 9.27
C ALA A 471 -12.08 27.62 8.37
N ARG A 472 -11.55 28.80 7.99
CA ARG A 472 -10.28 28.92 7.26
C ARG A 472 -9.12 28.51 8.15
N VAL A 473 -9.06 29.00 9.39
CA VAL A 473 -7.99 28.63 10.34
C VAL A 473 -7.89 27.11 10.51
N ARG A 474 -9.04 26.42 10.64
CA ARG A 474 -9.07 24.95 10.69
C ARG A 474 -8.56 24.29 9.40
N GLN A 475 -8.92 24.82 8.23
CA GLN A 475 -8.43 24.30 6.94
C GLN A 475 -6.93 24.56 6.73
N TRP A 476 -6.44 25.72 7.15
CA TRP A 476 -5.01 26.05 7.15
C TRP A 476 -4.23 25.19 8.14
N LEU A 477 -4.78 24.90 9.32
CA LEU A 477 -4.19 23.95 10.28
C LEU A 477 -4.14 22.52 9.72
N ILE A 478 -5.21 22.07 9.06
CA ILE A 478 -5.23 20.73 8.43
C ILE A 478 -4.22 20.66 7.27
N LEU A 479 -4.13 21.71 6.45
CA LEU A 479 -3.14 21.81 5.39
C LEU A 479 -1.72 21.82 5.96
N ALA A 480 -1.47 22.61 7.00
CA ALA A 480 -0.19 22.68 7.69
C ALA A 480 0.20 21.32 8.29
N MET A 481 -0.73 20.59 8.90
CA MET A 481 -0.49 19.25 9.44
C MET A 481 -0.16 18.22 8.35
N ARG A 482 -0.79 18.32 7.16
CA ARG A 482 -0.47 17.45 6.01
C ARG A 482 0.92 17.75 5.44
N VAL A 483 1.26 19.02 5.33
CA VAL A 483 2.60 19.48 4.90
C VAL A 483 3.65 19.05 5.93
N LEU A 484 3.37 19.18 7.23
CA LEU A 484 4.25 18.71 8.31
C LEU A 484 4.43 17.19 8.32
N ALA A 485 3.39 16.40 8.00
CA ALA A 485 3.51 14.95 7.91
C ALA A 485 4.40 14.53 6.74
N ILE A 486 4.24 15.17 5.57
CA ILE A 486 5.10 14.94 4.40
C ILE A 486 6.52 15.41 4.67
N ALA A 487 6.70 16.59 5.28
CA ALA A 487 8.01 17.11 5.67
C ALA A 487 8.67 16.22 6.73
N GLY A 488 7.91 15.68 7.68
CA GLY A 488 8.38 14.74 8.71
C GLY A 488 8.78 13.38 8.12
N LEU A 489 8.06 12.89 7.12
CA LEU A 489 8.44 11.70 6.36
C LEU A 489 9.74 11.96 5.57
N LEU A 490 9.84 13.12 4.91
CA LEU A 490 11.06 13.57 4.24
C LEU A 490 12.21 13.71 5.23
N PHE A 491 12.00 14.24 6.44
CA PHE A 491 13.00 14.34 7.52
C PHE A 491 13.42 12.97 8.07
N ALA A 492 12.47 12.05 8.21
CA ALA A 492 12.73 10.69 8.68
C ALA A 492 13.55 9.89 7.66
N ILE A 493 13.29 10.11 6.37
CA ILE A 493 14.01 9.47 5.26
C ILE A 493 15.35 10.17 5.00
N SER A 494 15.41 11.50 5.12
CA SER A 494 16.62 12.27 4.84
C SER A 494 17.63 12.30 5.98
N ARG A 495 17.26 11.84 7.20
CA ARG A 495 18.05 11.90 8.44
C ARG A 495 19.00 13.11 8.43
N PRO A 496 18.48 14.34 8.46
CA PRO A 496 19.32 15.51 8.37
C PRO A 496 20.13 15.60 9.66
N LEU A 497 21.45 15.60 9.49
CA LEU A 497 22.44 16.05 10.47
C LEU A 497 22.11 17.50 10.83
N ALA A 498 21.21 17.71 11.79
CA ALA A 498 20.81 19.04 12.24
C ALA A 498 21.48 19.36 13.58
N SER A 499 22.70 19.88 13.49
CA SER A 499 23.50 20.43 14.59
C SER A 499 23.05 21.86 14.95
N GLY A 500 21.79 22.04 15.39
CA GLY A 500 21.31 23.36 15.80
C GLY A 500 19.92 23.38 16.41
N TRP A 501 19.65 24.46 17.15
CA TRP A 501 18.48 24.93 17.95
C TRP A 501 17.19 24.09 18.09
N LEU A 502 16.80 23.26 17.11
CA LEU A 502 15.70 22.29 17.22
C LEU A 502 16.05 21.03 18.04
N GLY A 503 17.32 20.78 18.36
CA GLY A 503 17.76 19.65 19.21
C GLY A 503 17.43 19.77 20.70
N LEU A 504 17.00 20.94 21.18
CA LEU A 504 16.77 21.22 22.61
C LEU A 504 15.43 20.70 23.16
N ALA A 505 14.50 20.25 22.31
CA ALA A 505 13.18 19.78 22.74
C ALA A 505 13.09 18.24 22.89
N ALA A 506 14.14 17.51 22.51
CA ALA A 506 14.24 16.06 22.68
C ALA A 506 15.52 15.71 23.45
N GLY A 507 15.62 16.16 24.70
CA GLY A 507 16.69 15.74 25.59
C GLY A 507 16.58 14.24 25.85
N SER A 508 17.52 13.45 25.35
CA SER A 508 17.73 12.11 25.90
C SER A 508 18.26 12.30 27.31
N LYS A 509 17.51 11.87 28.33
CA LYS A 509 18.03 11.82 29.69
C LYS A 509 19.27 10.92 29.69
N THR A 510 20.41 11.47 30.11
CA THR A 510 21.64 10.72 30.35
C THR A 510 21.48 9.92 31.64
N ASP A 511 21.76 8.61 31.60
CA ASP A 511 21.64 7.77 32.80
C ASP A 511 22.85 7.90 33.72
N THR A 512 24.04 8.15 33.17
CA THR A 512 25.26 8.31 33.96
C THR A 512 26.22 9.30 33.29
N THR A 513 26.75 10.23 34.08
CA THR A 513 27.78 11.17 33.64
C THR A 513 29.05 10.93 34.43
N VAL A 514 30.14 10.63 33.71
CA VAL A 514 31.46 10.37 34.30
C VAL A 514 32.39 11.53 33.98
N VAL A 515 33.13 12.00 34.98
CA VAL A 515 34.11 13.09 34.87
C VAL A 515 35.48 12.51 35.11
N LEU A 516 36.37 12.60 34.12
CA LEU A 516 37.79 12.34 34.28
C LEU A 516 38.51 13.67 34.54
N LEU A 517 39.07 13.84 35.73
CA LEU A 517 39.69 15.10 36.15
C LEU A 517 41.20 14.93 36.34
N ASP A 518 41.97 15.65 35.53
CA ASP A 518 43.42 15.77 35.67
C ASP A 518 43.76 16.73 36.83
N CYS A 519 44.34 16.19 37.91
CA CYS A 519 44.75 16.92 39.11
C CYS A 519 46.27 17.12 39.21
N SER A 520 46.99 16.90 38.10
CA SER A 520 48.46 16.95 38.05
C SER A 520 49.05 18.33 38.43
N PRO A 521 50.36 18.43 38.72
CA PRO A 521 51.01 19.70 39.05
C PRO A 521 50.88 20.77 37.96
N SER A 522 50.74 20.38 36.69
CA SER A 522 50.56 21.32 35.59
C SER A 522 49.19 22.00 35.60
N MET A 523 48.16 21.27 36.03
CA MET A 523 46.81 21.78 36.23
C MET A 523 46.71 22.74 37.43
N GLN A 524 47.66 22.68 38.36
CA GLN A 524 47.73 23.59 39.52
C GLN A 524 48.42 24.93 39.21
N ARG A 525 49.01 25.08 38.02
CA ARG A 525 49.66 26.33 37.63
C ARG A 525 48.64 27.47 37.63
N GLN A 526 48.95 28.53 38.37
CA GLN A 526 48.09 29.70 38.49
C GLN A 526 48.36 30.70 37.36
N GLU A 527 47.29 31.14 36.73
CA GLU A 527 47.30 32.22 35.75
C GLU A 527 46.28 33.28 36.19
N ALA A 528 46.71 34.54 36.28
CA ALA A 528 45.89 35.64 36.82
C ALA A 528 45.26 35.37 38.22
N GLY A 529 45.93 34.57 39.07
CA GLY A 529 45.50 34.29 40.45
C GLY A 529 44.51 33.13 40.62
N VAL A 530 44.19 32.40 39.55
CA VAL A 530 43.32 31.20 39.56
C VAL A 530 44.07 30.03 38.91
N SER A 531 43.96 28.82 39.46
CA SER A 531 44.56 27.64 38.82
C SER A 531 43.72 27.12 37.65
N LYS A 532 44.35 26.41 36.72
CA LYS A 532 43.62 25.72 35.63
C LYS A 532 42.64 24.69 36.16
N LEU A 533 43.03 23.97 37.21
CA LEU A 533 42.19 23.01 37.93
C LEU A 533 40.94 23.69 38.54
N ASP A 534 41.10 24.85 39.18
CA ASP A 534 39.95 25.59 39.73
C ASP A 534 39.01 26.08 38.63
N THR A 535 39.57 26.47 37.48
CA THR A 535 38.79 26.88 36.30
C THR A 535 38.04 25.70 35.72
N ALA A 536 38.70 24.55 35.58
CA ALA A 536 38.11 23.32 35.09
C ALA A 536 36.96 22.82 35.97
N ARG A 537 37.14 22.86 37.30
CA ARG A 537 36.12 22.46 38.26
C ARG A 537 34.88 23.36 38.21
N ARG A 538 35.06 24.68 38.12
CA ARG A 538 33.92 25.62 37.98
C ARG A 538 33.19 25.45 36.65
N HIS A 539 33.93 25.30 35.56
CA HIS A 539 33.35 25.13 34.24
C HIS A 539 32.61 23.79 34.13
N LEU A 540 33.19 22.70 34.65
CA LEU A 540 32.50 21.41 34.74
C LEU A 540 31.27 21.50 35.62
N ALA A 541 31.34 22.07 36.83
CA ALA A 541 30.16 22.19 37.70
C ALA A 541 29.03 22.97 37.03
N ASP A 542 29.33 24.07 36.33
CA ASP A 542 28.35 24.87 35.60
C ASP A 542 27.72 24.09 34.43
N VAL A 543 28.54 23.49 33.56
CA VAL A 543 28.07 22.70 32.41
C VAL A 543 27.27 21.48 32.87
N LEU A 544 27.78 20.74 33.85
CA LEU A 544 27.13 19.55 34.38
C LEU A 544 25.82 19.90 35.11
N SER A 545 25.69 21.08 35.73
CA SER A 545 24.40 21.53 36.32
C SER A 545 23.28 21.70 35.29
N THR A 546 23.62 21.90 34.01
CA THR A 546 22.64 22.00 32.91
C THR A 546 22.23 20.64 32.35
N LEU A 547 22.95 19.56 32.70
CA LEU A 547 22.66 18.20 32.26
C LEU A 547 21.76 17.49 33.27
N SER A 548 20.68 16.88 32.80
CA SER A 548 19.81 16.04 33.64
C SER A 548 20.36 14.61 33.69
N SER A 549 21.29 14.34 34.61
CA SER A 549 21.87 13.01 34.83
C SER A 549 21.35 12.35 36.12
N ASN A 550 21.14 11.04 36.09
CA ASN A 550 20.68 10.27 37.27
C ASN A 550 21.84 9.87 38.20
N ARG A 551 23.07 9.78 37.68
CA ARG A 551 24.27 9.38 38.43
C ARG A 551 25.49 10.16 37.97
N TRP A 552 26.27 10.62 38.94
CA TRP A 552 27.50 11.39 38.72
C TRP A 552 28.67 10.58 39.23
N VAL A 553 29.72 10.43 38.42
CA VAL A 553 30.92 9.68 38.79
C VAL A 553 32.14 10.52 38.50
N LEU A 554 33.05 10.62 39.46
CA LEU A 554 34.34 11.30 39.32
C LEU A 554 35.45 10.26 39.36
N ILE A 555 36.37 10.33 38.40
CA ILE A 555 37.66 9.64 38.44
C ILE A 555 38.73 10.71 38.31
N ASP A 556 39.52 10.89 39.36
CA ASP A 556 40.62 11.85 39.36
C ASP A 556 41.97 11.16 39.11
N SER A 557 42.95 11.93 38.66
CA SER A 557 44.28 11.40 38.33
C SER A 557 45.13 10.97 39.52
N ALA A 558 44.68 11.17 40.75
CA ALA A 558 45.40 10.78 41.96
C ALA A 558 44.89 9.47 42.57
N SER A 559 43.57 9.27 42.54
CA SER A 559 42.93 8.05 43.05
C SER A 559 42.74 7.00 41.97
N GLU A 560 42.60 7.40 40.70
CA GLU A 560 42.29 6.56 39.54
C GLU A 560 41.08 5.62 39.76
N THR A 561 40.24 5.92 40.75
CA THR A 561 39.11 5.07 41.15
C THR A 561 37.81 5.85 41.03
N PRO A 562 36.71 5.20 40.60
CA PRO A 562 35.42 5.87 40.45
C PRO A 562 34.79 6.20 41.81
N LEU A 563 34.50 7.48 42.02
CA LEU A 563 33.78 8.02 43.17
C LEU A 563 32.40 8.52 42.72
N GLU A 564 31.32 7.98 43.29
CA GLU A 564 29.97 8.46 43.00
C GLU A 564 29.68 9.75 43.78
N LEU A 565 29.11 10.74 43.09
CA LEU A 565 28.70 12.02 43.67
C LEU A 565 27.17 12.09 43.74
N GLU A 566 26.63 12.73 44.78
CA GLU A 566 25.19 12.88 44.96
C GLU A 566 24.63 14.01 44.07
N ALA A 567 25.41 15.07 43.86
CA ALA A 567 25.08 16.18 42.96
C ALA A 567 26.29 16.67 42.15
N SER A 568 26.02 17.32 41.01
CA SER A 568 27.07 17.91 40.15
C SER A 568 27.83 19.05 40.85
N THR A 569 27.23 19.70 41.85
CA THR A 569 27.84 20.75 42.66
C THR A 569 28.90 20.22 43.63
N ASP A 570 28.84 18.93 43.98
CA ASP A 570 29.77 18.29 44.94
C ASP A 570 31.20 18.21 44.38
N LEU A 571 31.36 18.37 43.06
CA LEU A 571 32.66 18.47 42.38
C LEU A 571 33.51 19.65 42.89
N LEU A 572 32.87 20.74 43.33
CA LEU A 572 33.53 21.93 43.87
C LEU A 572 33.98 21.76 45.33
N GLU A 573 33.42 20.80 46.05
CA GLU A 573 33.66 20.58 47.48
C GLU A 573 34.42 19.26 47.76
N SER A 574 34.56 18.38 46.76
CA SER A 574 35.21 17.08 46.90
C SER A 574 36.72 17.19 47.22
N PRO A 575 37.23 16.50 48.26
CA PRO A 575 38.65 16.42 48.57
C PRO A 575 39.47 15.63 47.53
N HIS A 576 38.81 14.81 46.71
CA HIS A 576 39.40 14.02 45.63
C HIS A 576 39.67 14.84 44.34
N ALA A 577 39.18 16.09 44.27
CA ALA A 577 39.42 17.02 43.17
C ALA A 577 40.46 18.10 43.52
N THR A 578 41.42 17.76 44.38
CA THR A 578 42.50 18.66 44.83
C THR A 578 43.82 18.31 44.13
N GLY A 579 44.71 19.29 44.01
CA GLY A 579 45.95 19.14 43.31
C GLY A 579 46.90 18.12 43.95
N VAL A 580 47.50 17.23 43.15
CA VAL A 580 48.45 16.21 43.60
C VAL A 580 49.83 16.38 42.94
N SER A 581 50.87 15.86 43.58
CA SER A 581 52.28 15.99 43.14
C SER A 581 52.68 15.02 42.02
N ALA A 582 51.79 14.10 41.60
CA ALA A 582 52.06 13.07 40.59
C ALA A 582 51.50 13.48 39.21
N SER A 583 52.15 13.03 38.14
CA SER A 583 51.64 13.18 36.76
C SER A 583 50.38 12.35 36.56
N ALA A 584 49.49 12.77 35.65
CA ALA A 584 48.29 12.00 35.33
C ALA A 584 48.62 10.79 34.42
N ASP A 585 47.97 9.64 34.65
CA ASP A 585 47.94 8.49 33.73
C ASP A 585 46.52 8.35 33.17
N LEU A 586 46.27 8.99 32.02
CA LEU A 586 44.96 8.95 31.40
C LEU A 586 44.55 7.55 30.90
N PRO A 587 45.44 6.72 30.32
CA PRO A 587 45.12 5.32 30.05
C PRO A 587 44.60 4.55 31.28
N ALA A 588 45.20 4.75 32.46
CA ALA A 588 44.74 4.10 33.69
C ALA A 588 43.34 4.59 34.10
N MET A 589 43.10 5.90 34.07
CA MET A 589 41.76 6.46 34.34
C MET A 589 40.68 5.96 33.35
N MET A 590 41.04 5.81 32.07
CA MET A 590 40.16 5.26 31.04
C MET A 590 39.88 3.77 31.23
N GLN A 591 40.83 3.01 31.77
CA GLN A 591 40.62 1.62 32.13
C GLN A 591 39.66 1.50 33.32
N SER A 592 39.82 2.32 34.36
CA SER A 592 38.88 2.38 35.49
C SER A 592 37.47 2.79 35.06
N LEU A 593 37.35 3.70 34.09
CA LEU A 593 36.08 4.05 33.44
C LEU A 593 35.45 2.83 32.75
N TYR A 594 36.23 2.10 31.93
CA TYR A 594 35.75 0.89 31.26
C TYR A 594 35.25 -0.15 32.26
N ASP A 595 36.01 -0.43 33.32
CA ASP A 595 35.65 -1.40 34.34
C ASP A 595 34.38 -0.98 35.09
N TYR A 596 34.21 0.32 35.38
CA TYR A 596 33.00 0.86 35.99
C TYR A 596 31.76 0.72 35.09
N ILE A 597 31.87 1.08 33.79
CA ILE A 597 30.76 0.96 32.83
C ILE A 597 30.36 -0.51 32.67
N LYS A 598 31.35 -1.41 32.59
CA LYS A 598 31.13 -2.85 32.47
C LYS A 598 30.43 -3.44 33.69
N ALA A 599 30.81 -3.01 34.89
CA ALA A 599 30.22 -3.49 36.14
C ALA A 599 28.78 -2.99 36.35
N ASN A 600 28.49 -1.74 35.97
CA ASN A 600 27.22 -1.08 36.29
C ASN A 600 26.21 -1.04 35.13
N ASN A 601 26.64 -1.36 33.91
CA ASN A 601 25.85 -1.40 32.68
C ASN A 601 24.86 -0.22 32.50
N PRO A 602 25.34 1.04 32.56
CA PRO A 602 24.50 2.23 32.44
C PRO A 602 23.95 2.40 31.01
N GLY A 603 22.72 2.91 30.86
CA GLY A 603 22.06 3.11 29.56
C GLY A 603 22.82 4.10 28.65
N HIS A 604 22.62 5.40 28.85
CA HIS A 604 23.37 6.44 28.13
C HIS A 604 24.47 7.03 29.01
N THR A 605 25.74 6.93 28.56
CA THR A 605 26.91 7.41 29.31
C THR A 605 27.61 8.57 28.61
N GLU A 606 27.77 9.68 29.32
CA GLU A 606 28.60 10.80 28.88
C GLU A 606 29.86 10.91 29.72
N VAL A 607 31.01 11.03 29.06
CA VAL A 607 32.33 11.09 29.67
C VAL A 607 32.96 12.43 29.38
N TRP A 608 33.26 13.20 30.43
CA TRP A 608 33.85 14.53 30.35
C TRP A 608 35.27 14.48 30.88
N ILE A 609 36.25 14.76 30.02
CA ILE A 609 37.68 14.71 30.32
C ILE A 609 38.18 16.15 30.42
N ALA A 610 38.74 16.55 31.57
CA ALA A 610 39.39 17.85 31.74
C ALA A 610 40.89 17.67 31.98
N SER A 611 41.71 18.15 31.05
CA SER A 611 43.18 18.06 31.10
C SER A 611 43.83 19.22 30.35
N ASP A 612 45.10 19.51 30.64
CA ASP A 612 45.91 20.48 29.89
C ASP A 612 46.63 19.86 28.67
N LEU A 613 46.30 18.60 28.35
CA LEU A 613 46.76 17.84 27.17
C LEU A 613 48.28 17.70 27.07
N ARG A 614 48.98 17.59 28.20
CA ARG A 614 50.41 17.31 28.16
C ARG A 614 50.69 15.92 27.62
N GLU A 615 51.62 15.84 26.68
CA GLU A 615 52.02 14.60 26.02
C GLU A 615 52.45 13.51 27.02
N SER A 616 53.09 13.91 28.13
CA SER A 616 53.49 12.99 29.21
C SER A 616 52.33 12.26 29.89
N ASP A 617 51.16 12.89 29.90
CA ASP A 617 50.00 12.42 30.66
C ASP A 617 49.09 11.52 29.80
N TRP A 618 49.25 11.65 28.48
CA TRP A 618 48.52 10.92 27.46
C TRP A 618 49.28 9.74 26.88
N GLN A 619 50.59 9.58 27.17
CA GLN A 619 51.45 8.42 26.82
C GLN A 619 51.03 7.69 25.53
N SER A 620 51.01 8.41 24.40
CA SER A 620 50.47 7.96 23.10
C SER A 620 51.09 6.66 22.59
N ASP A 621 52.32 6.39 23.00
CA ASP A 621 53.16 5.31 22.50
C ASP A 621 52.93 4.01 23.30
N SER A 622 52.11 4.10 24.36
CA SER A 622 51.71 2.95 25.15
C SER A 622 50.68 2.12 24.35
N GLY A 623 50.95 0.82 24.17
CA GLY A 623 49.98 -0.11 23.53
C GLY A 623 48.62 -0.17 24.23
N ARG A 624 48.48 0.43 25.43
CA ARG A 624 47.27 0.52 26.25
C ARG A 624 46.11 1.20 25.53
N TRP A 625 46.37 2.24 24.73
CA TRP A 625 45.32 2.93 23.97
C TRP A 625 44.64 2.04 22.92
N THR A 626 45.41 1.13 22.32
CA THR A 626 44.87 0.19 21.33
C THR A 626 43.91 -0.79 22.00
N SER A 627 44.30 -1.34 23.14
CA SER A 627 43.46 -2.23 23.94
C SER A 627 42.21 -1.55 24.49
N LEU A 628 42.31 -0.30 24.97
CA LEU A 628 41.17 0.49 25.44
C LEU A 628 40.18 0.80 24.30
N ARG A 629 40.69 1.13 23.11
CA ARG A 629 39.84 1.38 21.93
C ARG A 629 39.04 0.14 21.55
N GLU A 630 39.67 -1.03 21.52
CA GLU A 630 39.00 -2.30 21.21
C GLU A 630 37.96 -2.64 22.29
N ALA A 631 38.30 -2.46 23.56
CA ALA A 631 37.40 -2.71 24.68
C ALA A 631 36.16 -1.79 24.66
N LEU A 632 36.33 -0.49 24.34
CA LEU A 632 35.21 0.46 24.25
C LEU A 632 34.26 0.19 23.09
N LEU A 633 34.72 -0.48 22.02
CA LEU A 633 33.89 -0.89 20.87
C LEU A 633 32.97 -2.07 21.18
N GLU A 634 33.25 -2.84 22.24
CA GLU A 634 32.43 -3.99 22.65
C GLU A 634 31.16 -3.58 23.40
N PHE A 635 31.02 -2.32 23.83
CA PHE A 635 29.83 -1.89 24.55
C PHE A 635 28.62 -1.77 23.62
N PRO A 636 27.46 -2.37 23.98
CA PRO A 636 26.24 -2.28 23.17
C PRO A 636 25.55 -0.90 23.29
N GLN A 637 26.02 -0.03 24.17
CA GLN A 637 25.45 1.28 24.48
C GLN A 637 26.32 2.44 23.98
N GLU A 638 25.70 3.59 23.66
CA GLU A 638 26.43 4.76 23.19
C GLU A 638 27.17 5.45 24.36
N VAL A 639 28.51 5.44 24.30
CA VAL A 639 29.40 6.22 25.18
C VAL A 639 29.91 7.44 24.42
N ARG A 640 29.66 8.64 24.94
CA ARG A 640 30.07 9.91 24.32
C ARG A 640 31.20 10.55 25.11
N PHE A 641 32.26 10.99 24.41
CA PHE A 641 33.41 11.65 25.03
C PHE A 641 33.46 13.15 24.71
N HIS A 642 33.73 13.94 25.74
CA HIS A 642 33.92 15.39 25.67
C HIS A 642 35.28 15.72 26.25
N LEU A 643 36.15 16.39 25.48
CA LEU A 643 37.47 16.79 25.93
C LEU A 643 37.54 18.30 26.13
N LEU A 644 37.78 18.71 27.37
CA LEU A 644 37.99 20.10 27.78
C LEU A 644 39.48 20.35 27.95
N ASN A 645 40.02 21.21 27.09
CA ASN A 645 41.45 21.53 27.01
C ASN A 645 41.77 22.79 27.85
N TYR A 646 42.67 22.66 28.82
CA TYR A 646 43.15 23.75 29.67
C TYR A 646 44.65 24.06 29.48
N GLY A 647 45.22 23.74 28.31
CA GLY A 647 46.61 24.06 27.95
C GLY A 647 46.93 25.56 27.99
N ASP A 648 48.22 25.92 28.15
CA ASP A 648 48.73 27.31 28.23
C ASP A 648 48.39 28.18 26.98
N ASN A 649 47.83 27.55 25.94
CA ASN A 649 47.60 28.11 24.63
C ASN A 649 46.10 28.29 24.31
N ALA A 650 45.18 28.05 25.26
CA ALA A 650 43.72 28.07 25.04
C ALA A 650 43.16 29.41 24.51
N ALA A 651 43.89 30.53 24.63
CA ALA A 651 43.53 31.84 24.07
C ALA A 651 44.09 32.11 22.64
N ASN A 652 44.89 31.19 22.09
CA ASN A 652 45.47 31.30 20.74
C ASN A 652 44.51 30.64 19.72
N PRO A 653 44.08 31.32 18.66
CA PRO A 653 43.12 30.79 17.68
C PRO A 653 43.59 29.56 16.89
N ASN A 654 44.87 29.17 17.03
CA ASN A 654 45.45 27.96 16.44
C ASN A 654 45.61 26.79 17.43
N SER A 655 45.14 26.94 18.67
CA SER A 655 45.14 25.84 19.65
C SER A 655 43.98 24.89 19.39
N PRO A 656 44.13 23.58 19.68
CA PRO A 656 43.03 22.64 19.46
C PRO A 656 41.82 23.09 20.29
N PRO A 657 40.65 23.33 19.67
CA PRO A 657 39.45 23.76 20.38
C PRO A 657 39.01 22.69 21.39
N ASN A 658 38.03 22.97 22.25
CA ASN A 658 37.38 21.88 22.99
C ASN A 658 36.71 20.96 21.96
N LEU A 659 37.15 19.70 21.90
CA LEU A 659 36.73 18.75 20.87
C LEU A 659 35.72 17.79 21.46
N SER A 660 34.56 17.65 20.82
CA SER A 660 33.72 16.47 21.00
C SER A 660 34.02 15.50 19.87
N VAL A 661 34.47 14.30 20.24
CA VAL A 661 34.93 13.28 19.30
C VAL A 661 33.97 12.10 19.38
N ARG A 662 33.25 11.82 18.30
CA ARG A 662 32.33 10.70 18.19
C ARG A 662 32.78 9.77 17.07
N VAL A 663 33.04 8.51 17.40
CA VAL A 663 33.23 7.47 16.39
C VAL A 663 31.88 7.23 15.71
N THR A 664 31.80 7.48 14.40
CA THR A 664 30.54 7.37 13.64
C THR A 664 30.43 6.06 12.89
N GLU A 665 31.55 5.46 12.51
CA GLU A 665 31.58 4.20 11.77
C GLU A 665 32.92 3.50 12.00
N ALA A 666 32.93 2.18 12.14
CA ALA A 666 34.14 1.38 12.12
C ALA A 666 33.90 0.16 11.23
N ARG A 667 34.67 0.01 10.15
CA ARG A 667 34.58 -1.16 9.26
C ARG A 667 35.93 -1.84 9.11
N ARG A 668 35.92 -3.17 9.20
CA ARG A 668 37.07 -4.00 8.85
C ARG A 668 37.16 -4.11 7.33
N VAL A 669 38.32 -3.79 6.77
CA VAL A 669 38.60 -3.89 5.33
C VAL A 669 39.73 -4.89 5.15
N GLU A 670 39.49 -5.91 4.34
CA GLU A 670 40.53 -6.88 4.00
C GLU A 670 41.41 -6.30 2.89
N VAL A 671 42.72 -6.25 3.15
CA VAL A 671 43.73 -5.75 2.22
C VAL A 671 44.77 -6.85 2.04
N GLY A 672 44.59 -7.65 1.00
CA GLY A 672 45.46 -8.82 0.75
C GLY A 672 45.22 -9.94 1.76
N SER A 673 46.27 -10.38 2.46
CA SER A 673 46.20 -11.41 3.51
C SER A 673 45.96 -10.85 4.91
N ASP A 674 46.01 -9.53 5.08
CA ASP A 674 45.80 -8.84 6.35
C ASP A 674 44.47 -8.07 6.34
N ALA A 675 44.03 -7.65 7.53
CA ALA A 675 42.84 -6.84 7.68
C ALA A 675 43.14 -5.56 8.44
N GLU A 676 42.69 -4.44 7.87
CA GLU A 676 42.81 -3.12 8.46
C GLU A 676 41.44 -2.69 9.01
N LEU A 677 41.43 -2.02 10.17
CA LEU A 677 40.22 -1.46 10.77
C LEU A 677 40.14 0.02 10.45
N LEU A 678 39.14 0.41 9.66
CA LEU A 678 38.93 1.78 9.21
C LEU A 678 37.87 2.42 10.10
N VAL A 679 38.27 3.45 10.87
CA VAL A 679 37.40 4.13 11.83
C VAL A 679 37.15 5.57 11.37
N SER A 680 35.89 5.88 11.09
CA SER A 680 35.41 7.22 10.79
C SER A 680 35.04 7.91 12.10
N VAL A 681 35.59 9.09 12.32
CA VAL A 681 35.38 9.86 13.55
C VAL A 681 34.87 11.24 13.18
N LEU A 682 33.77 11.66 13.79
CA LEU A 682 33.25 13.01 13.72
C LEU A 682 33.85 13.82 14.87
N VAL A 683 34.55 14.89 14.52
CA VAL A 683 35.13 15.83 15.47
C VAL A 683 34.34 17.14 15.34
N THR A 684 33.67 17.55 16.42
CA THR A 684 32.88 18.80 16.49
C THR A 684 33.43 19.76 17.53
#